data_AF-A0A7C3Z650-F1
#
_entry.id   AF-A0A7C3Z650-F1
#
_cell.length_a   1.000
_cell.length_b   1.000
_cell.length_c   1.000
_cell.angle_alpha   90.00
_cell.angle_beta   90.00
_cell.angle_gamma   90.00
#
_symmetry.space_group_name_H-M   'P 1'
#
loop_
_entity.id
_entity.type
_entity.pdbx_description
1 polymer ?
#
loop_
_entity_poly.entity_id
_entity_poly.type
_entity_poly.pdbx_seq_one_letter_code
_entity_poly.pdbx_strand_id
1 'polypeptide(L)'
;MDFKEVSKNVWEFKEEGMNVPLRVVAGRSLLDKMQSDRTIKQAVNVSKLPGLVGSVFVMPDGHEGYGFPIGGVAGFEEGGVVSPGGVGYDINCLPAGAKILTEFGFVRLVESFERDFIKVQEGGFGSFTLFLSLTAPLVLSVADKKLCVSKPVAFMKKKASSVVVIQTESGLELEATLEHPVMTRRSMVEVGKIKPGEEVAVSFFKGVEFDEQLPLGFSSVEEAAIYSRLIGYFFGDGVLAICGGEMCAIAYGEKDDLIKMQFDVSRLGFHSKIFTRARKHGVASQYGEKRFKSAIFELRVYSKEFCEKLLSLGVPLGSKTENSFRVPLWVVKGSRWVKRLFLAGFLGGEFSSTFTRSKTSFNTPVIYQNKNRDFVEDGRLFLMDISLLLKDFGVECVRIAQREVYTNKKGRVRLGLEISASEDNLLRLWQLIGFEYNEKRRVFAEIACKYILLKKRLNKERQIAVQKAREMRGQGFSLKEVQSVLCSENINPRFLERCYYGEARRRIPFSMISFNDFMKKEVADIEEYGVLFEKVASVKKISRECEVFDFTIAETHNFIANGFVVSNCGVRLVSTGLSVEEVKPKLKELVDGFYSNIPVGVGSKGKIHLKSSELDEVLVQGAGWAVEKGLGDKRDLKFCEEEGRMSGADPSKVSSLAKQRGGPQLGTLGSGNHFLEVQVIEKVFDERTAKKFGVEEGMVSVMVHTGSRGLGHQVCEDYVRKMLSVEQKYKLSLPDNELACAPIGSEEADDYFKAMNSAVNYAFCNRQIITSWVRGVFYKMFPQADLKVVYDVAHNIAKFEEHEVNGEKKNICVHRKGATRAFWKGRKEIPLEYRSIGQPVLIPGSMNTSSYLLLGLEGARQTFGSSCHGAGRVMSRHEALRTFEGGALKKSMEEKGQIVRAPSLKGLAEEAGGAYKNVDEVVKSVEDAGISRIIAKMSPIGVIKG
;
A
#
# COMPACT_ATOMS: atom_id res chain seq x y z
N MET A 1 -14.49 33.27 2.60
CA MET A 1 -15.58 33.57 3.55
C MET A 1 -15.24 34.88 4.25
N ASP A 2 -16.22 35.60 4.79
CA ASP A 2 -15.94 36.85 5.51
C ASP A 2 -15.55 36.53 6.95
N PHE A 3 -14.28 36.71 7.28
CA PHE A 3 -13.67 36.32 8.56
C PHE A 3 -13.34 37.55 9.38
N LYS A 4 -13.90 37.64 10.59
CA LYS A 4 -13.65 38.74 11.52
C LYS A 4 -12.51 38.38 12.47
N GLU A 5 -11.45 39.19 12.52
CA GLU A 5 -10.44 39.05 13.57
C GLU A 5 -11.06 39.44 14.93
N VAL A 6 -11.03 38.53 15.91
CA VAL A 6 -11.61 38.71 17.26
C VAL A 6 -10.55 38.89 18.34
N SER A 7 -9.34 38.37 18.09
CA SER A 7 -8.10 38.71 18.78
C SER A 7 -6.93 38.45 17.82
N LYS A 8 -5.71 38.88 18.16
CA LYS A 8 -4.55 38.82 17.26
C LYS A 8 -4.33 37.42 16.69
N ASN A 9 -4.36 37.28 15.36
CA ASN A 9 -4.28 36.02 14.62
C ASN A 9 -5.39 35.00 14.95
N VAL A 10 -6.54 35.43 15.49
CA VAL A 10 -7.72 34.58 15.75
C VAL A 10 -8.92 35.12 14.99
N TRP A 11 -9.38 34.36 14.01
CA TRP A 11 -10.40 34.75 13.04
C TRP A 11 -11.69 33.96 13.26
N GLU A 12 -12.80 34.64 13.49
CA GLU A 12 -14.11 34.03 13.70
C GLU A 12 -14.99 34.07 12.44
N PHE A 13 -15.72 33.00 12.21
CA PHE A 13 -16.77 32.89 11.18
C PHE A 13 -17.98 32.14 11.74
N LYS A 14 -19.19 32.61 11.41
CA LYS A 14 -20.44 31.89 11.68
C LYS A 14 -21.46 32.16 10.56
N GLU A 15 -22.05 31.09 10.03
CA GLU A 15 -23.18 31.10 9.10
C GLU A 15 -24.42 30.43 9.75
N GLU A 16 -25.54 30.48 9.05
CA GLU A 16 -26.78 29.83 9.48
C GLU A 16 -26.63 28.29 9.54
N GLY A 17 -27.27 27.68 10.54
CA GLY A 17 -27.15 26.24 10.82
C GLY A 17 -25.84 25.80 11.49
N MET A 18 -24.94 26.71 11.88
CA MET A 18 -23.82 26.38 12.79
C MET A 18 -24.26 26.47 14.26
N ASN A 19 -24.04 25.41 15.04
CA ASN A 19 -24.37 25.40 16.47
C ASN A 19 -23.44 26.37 17.22
N VAL A 20 -22.13 26.19 17.03
CA VAL A 20 -21.05 27.05 17.57
C VAL A 20 -20.32 27.78 16.43
N PRO A 21 -19.69 28.95 16.67
CA PRO A 21 -18.83 29.57 15.67
C PRO A 21 -17.58 28.74 15.36
N LEU A 22 -16.98 29.01 14.20
CA LEU A 22 -15.65 28.53 13.81
C LEU A 22 -14.61 29.61 14.15
N ARG A 23 -13.50 29.22 14.76
CA ARG A 23 -12.32 30.06 15.01
C ARG A 23 -11.06 29.48 14.36
N VAL A 24 -10.39 30.25 13.53
CA VAL A 24 -9.11 29.88 12.92
C VAL A 24 -7.99 30.64 13.62
N VAL A 25 -7.04 29.91 14.20
CA VAL A 25 -5.80 30.49 14.75
C VAL A 25 -4.77 30.49 13.63
N ALA A 26 -4.44 31.66 13.07
CA ALA A 26 -3.58 31.80 11.91
C ALA A 26 -3.11 33.25 11.71
N GLY A 27 -1.83 33.44 11.39
CA GLY A 27 -1.39 34.62 10.64
C GLY A 27 -2.11 34.72 9.29
N ARG A 28 -2.28 35.93 8.75
CA ARG A 28 -3.14 36.18 7.57
C ARG A 28 -2.80 35.27 6.37
N SER A 29 -1.52 35.03 6.09
CA SER A 29 -1.09 34.15 4.99
C SER A 29 -1.59 32.70 5.16
N LEU A 30 -1.57 32.19 6.39
CA LEU A 30 -2.01 30.84 6.73
C LEU A 30 -3.54 30.71 6.65
N LEU A 31 -4.30 31.74 7.03
CA LEU A 31 -5.75 31.78 6.84
C LEU A 31 -6.12 31.77 5.35
N ASP A 32 -5.52 32.65 4.55
CA ASP A 32 -5.79 32.71 3.12
C ASP A 32 -5.36 31.42 2.40
N LYS A 33 -4.34 30.72 2.91
CA LYS A 33 -4.00 29.36 2.46
C LYS A 33 -5.05 28.32 2.85
N MET A 34 -5.60 28.33 4.07
CA MET A 34 -6.68 27.40 4.48
C MET A 34 -7.99 27.65 3.71
N GLN A 35 -8.24 28.87 3.25
CA GLN A 35 -9.37 29.19 2.37
C GLN A 35 -9.20 28.67 0.92
N SER A 36 -8.04 28.09 0.57
CA SER A 36 -7.77 27.54 -0.79
C SER A 36 -8.13 26.06 -0.98
N ASP A 37 -8.56 25.35 0.06
CA ASP A 37 -8.93 23.93 0.03
C ASP A 37 -10.16 23.64 0.93
N ARG A 38 -10.52 22.37 1.20
CA ARG A 38 -11.71 22.05 2.03
C ARG A 38 -11.54 22.30 3.54
N THR A 39 -10.39 22.73 4.05
CA THR A 39 -10.12 22.91 5.50
C THR A 39 -11.24 23.65 6.23
N ILE A 40 -11.61 24.84 5.72
CA ILE A 40 -12.63 25.68 6.35
C ILE A 40 -14.03 25.04 6.21
N LYS A 41 -14.35 24.42 5.07
CA LYS A 41 -15.62 23.71 4.89
C LYS A 41 -15.76 22.53 5.84
N GLN A 42 -14.70 21.77 6.06
CA GLN A 42 -14.67 20.66 7.01
C GLN A 42 -14.90 21.17 8.44
N ALA A 43 -14.25 22.26 8.85
CA ALA A 43 -14.49 22.87 10.16
C ALA A 43 -15.91 23.46 10.32
N VAL A 44 -16.49 24.04 9.26
CA VAL A 44 -17.90 24.45 9.22
C VAL A 44 -18.83 23.23 9.36
N ASN A 45 -18.56 22.12 8.69
CA ASN A 45 -19.34 20.88 8.85
C ASN A 45 -19.26 20.35 10.29
N VAL A 46 -18.06 20.30 10.90
CA VAL A 46 -17.89 19.92 12.32
C VAL A 46 -18.79 20.79 13.21
N SER A 47 -18.86 22.10 12.99
CA SER A 47 -19.60 23.04 13.84
C SER A 47 -21.13 22.84 13.91
N LYS A 48 -21.69 21.96 13.08
CA LYS A 48 -23.13 21.61 13.05
C LYS A 48 -23.43 20.30 13.82
N LEU A 49 -22.41 19.65 14.42
CA LEU A 49 -22.57 18.48 15.28
C LEU A 49 -23.21 18.85 16.65
N PRO A 50 -24.00 17.94 17.26
CA PRO A 50 -24.74 18.23 18.49
C PRO A 50 -23.87 18.15 19.76
N GLY A 51 -24.28 18.91 20.79
CA GLY A 51 -23.57 19.01 22.07
C GLY A 51 -22.17 19.64 21.99
N LEU A 52 -21.87 20.36 20.90
CA LEU A 52 -20.68 21.19 20.79
C LEU A 52 -20.74 22.38 21.76
N VAL A 53 -19.62 22.64 22.43
CA VAL A 53 -19.43 23.80 23.32
C VAL A 53 -18.41 24.78 22.74
N GLY A 54 -18.54 26.06 23.12
CA GLY A 54 -17.57 27.12 22.79
C GLY A 54 -17.44 27.43 21.30
N SER A 55 -16.50 26.79 20.62
CA SER A 55 -16.21 26.99 19.19
C SER A 55 -15.52 25.76 18.61
N VAL A 56 -15.66 25.53 17.30
CA VAL A 56 -14.74 24.65 16.57
C VAL A 56 -13.48 25.45 16.25
N PHE A 57 -12.31 24.85 16.42
CA PHE A 57 -11.04 25.51 16.13
C PHE A 57 -10.26 24.82 15.01
N VAL A 58 -9.55 25.63 14.23
CA VAL A 58 -8.50 25.19 13.30
C VAL A 58 -7.18 25.86 13.70
N MET A 59 -6.15 25.06 13.96
CA MET A 59 -4.80 25.50 14.31
C MET A 59 -3.99 25.97 13.07
N PRO A 60 -2.89 26.73 13.22
CA PRO A 60 -2.25 27.40 12.08
C PRO A 60 -1.65 26.45 11.03
N ASP A 61 -1.32 25.22 11.44
CA ASP A 61 -0.88 24.10 10.63
C ASP A 61 -2.02 23.39 9.86
N GLY A 62 -3.27 23.79 10.11
CA GLY A 62 -4.45 23.11 9.59
C GLY A 62 -4.53 23.04 8.07
N HIS A 63 -5.03 21.90 7.57
CA HIS A 63 -5.15 21.58 6.15
C HIS A 63 -6.21 20.49 5.94
N GLU A 64 -6.61 20.26 4.68
CA GLU A 64 -7.67 19.32 4.31
C GLU A 64 -7.42 17.90 4.86
N GLY A 65 -8.47 17.32 5.47
CA GLY A 65 -8.48 15.99 6.06
C GLY A 65 -9.68 15.15 5.61
N TYR A 66 -10.27 14.41 6.56
CA TYR A 66 -11.43 13.52 6.34
C TYR A 66 -12.49 13.86 7.41
N GLY A 67 -13.65 14.40 7.02
CA GLY A 67 -14.65 14.92 7.94
C GLY A 67 -14.15 16.14 8.73
N PHE A 68 -13.37 15.90 9.79
CA PHE A 68 -12.56 16.94 10.43
C PHE A 68 -11.31 17.27 9.59
N PRO A 69 -10.89 18.54 9.53
CA PRO A 69 -9.61 18.92 8.96
C PRO A 69 -8.46 18.45 9.86
N ILE A 70 -7.25 18.39 9.30
CA ILE A 70 -6.02 18.36 10.11
C ILE A 70 -5.85 19.74 10.74
N GLY A 71 -5.31 19.83 11.97
CA GLY A 71 -5.34 21.03 12.80
C GLY A 71 -6.68 21.26 13.50
N GLY A 72 -7.65 20.35 13.37
CA GLY A 72 -8.99 20.49 13.92
C GLY A 72 -9.07 20.18 15.42
N VAL A 73 -9.77 21.03 16.17
CA VAL A 73 -10.11 20.82 17.59
C VAL A 73 -11.59 21.15 17.83
N ALA A 74 -12.28 20.31 18.61
CA ALA A 74 -13.66 20.55 19.02
C ALA A 74 -13.92 19.98 20.43
N GLY A 75 -14.75 20.66 21.22
CA GLY A 75 -15.17 20.20 22.54
C GLY A 75 -16.66 19.85 22.56
N PHE A 76 -17.01 18.69 23.12
CA PHE A 76 -18.37 18.18 23.25
C PHE A 76 -18.72 17.92 24.72
N GLU A 77 -19.87 18.39 25.20
CA GLU A 77 -20.32 18.12 26.57
C GLU A 77 -21.01 16.75 26.71
N GLU A 78 -21.43 16.41 27.93
CA GLU A 78 -22.21 15.19 28.21
C GLU A 78 -23.56 15.24 27.47
N GLY A 79 -23.88 14.18 26.72
CA GLY A 79 -24.97 14.19 25.73
C GLY A 79 -24.59 14.74 24.34
N GLY A 80 -23.40 15.34 24.19
CA GLY A 80 -22.73 15.54 22.91
C GLY A 80 -22.16 14.24 22.34
N VAL A 81 -21.29 14.32 21.34
CA VAL A 81 -20.85 13.15 20.55
C VAL A 81 -19.34 12.92 20.53
N VAL A 82 -18.94 11.69 20.27
CA VAL A 82 -17.57 11.32 19.92
C VAL A 82 -17.52 10.88 18.45
N SER A 83 -16.58 11.41 17.67
CA SER A 83 -16.33 11.00 16.28
C SER A 83 -14.89 10.51 16.10
N PRO A 84 -14.64 9.29 15.59
CA PRO A 84 -13.30 8.87 15.21
C PRO A 84 -12.83 9.56 13.92
N GLY A 85 -13.75 10.11 13.11
CA GLY A 85 -13.40 11.06 12.05
C GLY A 85 -12.70 12.32 12.59
N GLY A 86 -13.05 12.73 13.81
CA GLY A 86 -12.39 13.77 14.61
C GLY A 86 -11.15 13.35 15.39
N VAL A 87 -10.72 12.10 15.23
CA VAL A 87 -9.44 11.59 15.72
C VAL A 87 -8.50 11.31 14.54
N GLY A 88 -9.02 10.72 13.46
CA GLY A 88 -8.36 10.56 12.17
C GLY A 88 -8.38 9.12 11.65
N TYR A 89 -8.84 8.95 10.42
CA TYR A 89 -8.53 7.79 9.58
C TYR A 89 -7.14 7.90 8.97
N ASP A 90 -6.61 6.77 8.52
CA ASP A 90 -5.32 6.63 7.85
C ASP A 90 -5.45 6.14 6.38
N ILE A 91 -6.62 6.29 5.72
CA ILE A 91 -7.09 5.48 4.55
C ILE A 91 -7.54 6.31 3.32
N ASN A 92 -7.54 5.69 2.11
CA ASN A 92 -7.80 6.25 0.77
C ASN A 92 -8.58 5.24 -0.13
N CYS A 93 -9.26 5.56 -1.26
CA CYS A 93 -10.25 4.63 -1.90
C CYS A 93 -10.30 4.50 -3.46
N LEU A 94 -11.03 3.49 -3.97
CA LEU A 94 -11.19 3.06 -5.39
C LEU A 94 -12.67 2.90 -5.85
N PRO A 95 -13.13 3.45 -6.99
CA PRO A 95 -14.52 3.35 -7.46
C PRO A 95 -15.01 1.94 -7.83
N ALA A 96 -16.34 1.79 -7.84
CA ALA A 96 -17.05 0.64 -8.42
C ALA A 96 -16.52 0.26 -9.83
N GLY A 97 -16.48 -1.03 -10.12
CA GLY A 97 -15.93 -1.57 -11.36
C GLY A 97 -14.41 -1.73 -11.38
N ALA A 98 -13.70 -1.28 -10.33
CA ALA A 98 -12.26 -1.56 -10.18
C ALA A 98 -12.03 -3.09 -10.09
N LYS A 99 -11.07 -3.57 -10.87
CA LYS A 99 -10.80 -4.98 -11.12
C LYS A 99 -9.67 -5.49 -10.23
N ILE A 100 -10.05 -6.25 -9.21
CA ILE A 100 -9.14 -6.80 -8.20
C ILE A 100 -8.75 -8.22 -8.61
N LEU A 101 -7.45 -8.52 -8.57
CA LEU A 101 -6.89 -9.78 -9.08
C LEU A 101 -6.61 -10.78 -7.95
N THR A 102 -7.23 -11.96 -8.01
CA THR A 102 -7.08 -13.01 -7.00
C THR A 102 -5.87 -13.91 -7.25
N GLU A 103 -5.47 -14.67 -6.23
CA GLU A 103 -4.42 -15.69 -6.31
C GLU A 103 -4.64 -16.81 -7.35
N PHE A 104 -5.88 -16.98 -7.80
CA PHE A 104 -6.31 -17.95 -8.80
C PHE A 104 -6.39 -17.34 -10.20
N GLY A 105 -5.95 -16.09 -10.38
CA GLY A 105 -5.94 -15.41 -11.66
C GLY A 105 -7.32 -15.26 -12.29
N PHE A 106 -8.36 -15.18 -11.45
CA PHE A 106 -9.63 -14.61 -11.84
C PHE A 106 -9.80 -13.24 -11.19
N VAL A 107 -10.55 -12.37 -11.87
CA VAL A 107 -10.82 -11.00 -11.44
C VAL A 107 -12.22 -10.92 -10.87
N ARG A 108 -12.33 -10.19 -9.77
CA ARG A 108 -13.59 -9.75 -9.18
C ARG A 108 -13.64 -8.23 -9.20
N LEU A 109 -14.83 -7.66 -9.42
CA LEU A 109 -15.04 -6.23 -9.27
C LEU A 109 -14.97 -5.89 -7.78
N VAL A 110 -14.46 -4.72 -7.41
CA VAL A 110 -14.22 -4.36 -6.01
C VAL A 110 -15.50 -4.45 -5.16
N GLU A 111 -16.61 -3.95 -5.70
CA GLU A 111 -17.96 -4.04 -5.12
C GLU A 111 -18.50 -5.48 -5.01
N SER A 112 -17.95 -6.44 -5.77
CA SER A 112 -18.38 -7.84 -5.64
C SER A 112 -17.80 -8.55 -4.41
N PHE A 113 -16.73 -8.02 -3.80
CA PHE A 113 -16.20 -8.54 -2.53
C PHE A 113 -17.15 -8.24 -1.35
N GLU A 114 -18.12 -7.34 -1.51
CA GLU A 114 -19.18 -7.03 -0.54
C GLU A 114 -19.90 -8.28 -0.01
N ARG A 115 -19.85 -9.39 -0.76
CA ARG A 115 -20.47 -10.69 -0.44
C ARG A 115 -19.60 -11.65 0.40
N ASP A 116 -18.27 -11.57 0.33
CA ASP A 116 -17.39 -12.55 1.03
C ASP A 116 -17.12 -12.19 2.50
N PHE A 117 -17.62 -11.02 2.88
CA PHE A 117 -17.42 -10.38 4.16
C PHE A 117 -18.80 -10.16 4.77
N ILE A 118 -18.98 -10.46 6.06
CA ILE A 118 -20.24 -10.12 6.74
C ILE A 118 -20.40 -8.61 6.69
N LYS A 119 -21.57 -8.14 6.25
CA LYS A 119 -22.04 -6.76 6.45
C LYS A 119 -22.26 -6.55 7.94
N VAL A 120 -21.17 -6.30 8.68
CA VAL A 120 -21.20 -6.03 10.12
C VAL A 120 -21.99 -4.75 10.38
N GLN A 121 -22.00 -3.83 9.41
CA GLN A 121 -22.60 -2.52 9.60
C GLN A 121 -22.91 -1.78 8.30
N GLU A 122 -24.02 -1.05 8.34
CA GLU A 122 -24.38 -0.01 7.38
C GLU A 122 -24.36 1.34 8.05
N GLY A 123 -23.89 2.36 7.35
CA GLY A 123 -23.94 3.72 7.84
C GLY A 123 -25.24 4.44 7.55
N GLY A 124 -25.64 5.27 8.51
CA GLY A 124 -26.72 6.22 8.34
C GLY A 124 -26.54 7.06 7.08
N PHE A 125 -27.68 7.32 6.42
CA PHE A 125 -27.78 7.90 5.07
C PHE A 125 -26.97 7.19 3.95
N GLY A 126 -26.57 5.92 4.16
CA GLY A 126 -26.02 5.04 3.12
C GLY A 126 -24.70 5.57 2.57
N SER A 127 -23.74 5.80 3.46
CA SER A 127 -22.66 6.76 3.25
C SER A 127 -21.27 6.17 3.36
N PHE A 128 -21.07 5.22 4.27
CA PHE A 128 -20.27 4.04 3.97
C PHE A 128 -20.81 2.76 4.64
N THR A 129 -20.38 1.63 4.09
CA THR A 129 -20.67 0.27 4.57
C THR A 129 -19.33 -0.46 4.69
N LEU A 130 -19.09 -1.18 5.79
CA LEU A 130 -17.77 -1.79 6.06
C LEU A 130 -17.95 -3.21 6.62
N PHE A 131 -17.23 -4.17 6.02
CA PHE A 131 -17.52 -5.61 6.11
C PHE A 131 -16.30 -6.37 6.66
N LEU A 132 -16.50 -7.52 7.35
CA LEU A 132 -15.41 -8.36 7.89
C LEU A 132 -15.34 -9.75 7.24
N SER A 133 -14.13 -10.18 6.91
CA SER A 133 -13.85 -11.34 6.06
C SER A 133 -14.18 -12.69 6.72
N LEU A 134 -15.12 -13.45 6.15
CA LEU A 134 -15.23 -14.89 6.39
C LEU A 134 -14.37 -15.63 5.37
N THR A 135 -14.78 -15.54 4.11
CA THR A 135 -14.35 -16.42 3.00
C THR A 135 -13.64 -15.65 1.88
N ALA A 136 -13.27 -14.39 2.11
CA ALA A 136 -12.67 -13.54 1.07
C ALA A 136 -11.43 -14.20 0.44
N PRO A 137 -11.38 -14.32 -0.90
CA PRO A 137 -10.28 -14.96 -1.60
C PRO A 137 -9.01 -14.13 -1.46
N LEU A 138 -7.85 -14.79 -1.46
CA LEU A 138 -6.56 -14.09 -1.39
C LEU A 138 -6.36 -13.23 -2.65
N VAL A 139 -5.91 -12.00 -2.45
CA VAL A 139 -5.60 -11.04 -3.52
C VAL A 139 -4.10 -11.00 -3.76
N LEU A 140 -3.69 -10.67 -4.99
CA LEU A 140 -2.29 -10.45 -5.32
C LEU A 140 -1.81 -9.10 -4.77
N SER A 141 -0.58 -9.09 -4.27
CA SER A 141 0.04 -8.00 -3.52
C SER A 141 1.57 -8.05 -3.67
N VAL A 142 2.29 -7.01 -3.26
CA VAL A 142 3.75 -6.93 -3.36
C VAL A 142 4.38 -6.90 -1.96
N ALA A 143 5.32 -7.82 -1.71
CA ALA A 143 6.14 -7.88 -0.49
C ALA A 143 7.48 -8.54 -0.79
N ASP A 144 8.53 -8.21 -0.01
CA ASP A 144 9.87 -8.82 -0.10
C ASP A 144 10.43 -8.94 -1.53
N LYS A 145 10.17 -7.92 -2.37
CA LYS A 145 10.51 -7.85 -3.80
C LYS A 145 9.91 -8.97 -4.65
N LYS A 146 8.73 -9.47 -4.28
CA LYS A 146 8.00 -10.52 -5.00
C LYS A 146 6.50 -10.22 -5.07
N LEU A 147 5.88 -10.74 -6.12
CA LEU A 147 4.43 -10.91 -6.18
C LEU A 147 4.02 -12.02 -5.19
N CYS A 148 3.09 -11.71 -4.29
CA CYS A 148 2.66 -12.60 -3.22
C CYS A 148 1.13 -12.53 -3.02
N VAL A 149 0.59 -13.49 -2.26
CA VAL A 149 -0.85 -13.58 -1.95
C VAL A 149 -1.11 -13.09 -0.54
N SER A 150 -2.11 -12.22 -0.37
CA SER A 150 -2.52 -11.67 0.93
C SER A 150 -4.02 -11.83 1.14
N LYS A 151 -4.46 -12.05 2.39
CA LYS A 151 -5.89 -12.06 2.71
C LYS A 151 -6.41 -10.63 2.90
N PRO A 152 -7.44 -10.19 2.17
CA PRO A 152 -8.19 -8.99 2.51
C PRO A 152 -9.15 -9.30 3.67
N VAL A 153 -9.18 -8.41 4.66
CA VAL A 153 -9.61 -8.76 6.03
C VAL A 153 -10.68 -7.81 6.58
N ALA A 154 -10.63 -6.54 6.18
CA ALA A 154 -11.76 -5.63 6.21
C ALA A 154 -11.94 -5.02 4.80
N PHE A 155 -13.19 -4.73 4.44
CA PHE A 155 -13.58 -4.20 3.13
C PHE A 155 -14.51 -3.00 3.33
N MET A 156 -14.20 -1.88 2.69
CA MET A 156 -14.88 -0.58 2.82
C MET A 156 -15.62 -0.20 1.53
N LYS A 157 -16.70 0.57 1.67
CA LYS A 157 -17.52 1.16 0.60
C LYS A 157 -18.04 2.53 1.05
N LYS A 158 -17.43 3.65 0.67
CA LYS A 158 -17.92 5.04 0.92
C LYS A 158 -18.41 5.72 -0.37
N LYS A 159 -19.03 6.90 -0.29
CA LYS A 159 -19.28 7.76 -1.46
C LYS A 159 -18.13 8.75 -1.70
N ALA A 160 -17.88 9.12 -2.96
CA ALA A 160 -16.96 10.19 -3.35
C ALA A 160 -17.53 11.02 -4.51
N SER A 161 -17.24 12.32 -4.52
CA SER A 161 -17.74 13.30 -5.51
C SER A 161 -16.75 13.67 -6.62
N SER A 162 -15.50 13.22 -6.52
CA SER A 162 -14.53 13.27 -7.63
C SER A 162 -13.48 12.19 -7.51
N VAL A 163 -12.98 11.79 -8.67
CA VAL A 163 -12.03 10.69 -8.90
C VAL A 163 -11.02 11.11 -9.97
N VAL A 164 -9.92 10.38 -10.09
CA VAL A 164 -8.91 10.59 -11.12
C VAL A 164 -8.65 9.29 -11.86
N VAL A 165 -8.74 9.36 -13.18
CA VAL A 165 -8.34 8.30 -14.11
C VAL A 165 -6.87 8.53 -14.50
N ILE A 166 -6.00 7.58 -14.18
CA ILE A 166 -4.66 7.46 -14.77
C ILE A 166 -4.65 6.34 -15.80
N GLN A 167 -4.12 6.61 -16.98
CA GLN A 167 -4.02 5.64 -18.08
C GLN A 167 -2.56 5.53 -18.52
N THR A 168 -2.03 4.31 -18.65
CA THR A 168 -0.62 4.04 -19.01
C THR A 168 -0.38 4.01 -20.52
N GLU A 169 0.89 3.97 -20.94
CA GLU A 169 1.27 3.92 -22.36
C GLU A 169 0.77 2.68 -23.12
N SER A 170 0.57 1.55 -22.45
CA SER A 170 -0.09 0.36 -23.02
C SER A 170 -1.61 0.42 -23.05
N GLY A 171 -2.21 1.33 -22.28
CA GLY A 171 -3.66 1.38 -22.03
C GLY A 171 -4.15 0.50 -20.87
N LEU A 172 -3.33 0.27 -19.83
CA LEU A 172 -3.88 -0.02 -18.49
C LEU A 172 -4.49 1.26 -17.94
N GLU A 173 -5.57 1.16 -17.16
CA GLU A 173 -6.31 2.30 -16.66
C GLU A 173 -6.80 2.05 -15.24
N LEU A 174 -6.48 2.96 -14.33
CA LEU A 174 -6.99 2.98 -12.96
C LEU A 174 -7.79 4.27 -12.76
N GLU A 175 -9.03 4.13 -12.31
CA GLU A 175 -9.76 5.21 -11.67
C GLU A 175 -9.63 5.03 -10.15
N ALA A 176 -9.42 6.12 -9.39
CA ALA A 176 -9.31 6.10 -7.93
C ALA A 176 -9.72 7.46 -7.33
N THR A 177 -9.85 7.56 -5.99
CA THR A 177 -9.90 8.88 -5.34
C THR A 177 -8.54 9.58 -5.43
N LEU A 178 -8.52 10.91 -5.25
CA LEU A 178 -7.31 11.72 -5.51
C LEU A 178 -6.15 11.34 -4.57
N GLU A 179 -6.51 10.97 -3.35
CA GLU A 179 -5.64 10.57 -2.26
C GLU A 179 -5.19 9.09 -2.32
N HIS A 180 -5.81 8.25 -3.16
CA HIS A 180 -5.46 6.82 -3.24
C HIS A 180 -4.03 6.61 -3.77
N PRO A 181 -3.09 6.03 -3.00
CA PRO A 181 -1.72 5.83 -3.48
C PRO A 181 -1.61 4.77 -4.57
N VAL A 182 -0.62 4.93 -5.46
CA VAL A 182 -0.12 3.87 -6.33
C VAL A 182 1.39 3.73 -6.16
N MET A 183 1.91 2.49 -6.19
CA MET A 183 3.35 2.26 -6.14
C MET A 183 4.02 2.80 -7.41
N THR A 184 5.20 3.40 -7.25
CA THR A 184 6.11 3.80 -8.32
C THR A 184 7.49 3.19 -8.07
N ARG A 185 8.48 3.43 -8.95
CA ARG A 185 9.91 3.12 -8.69
C ARG A 185 10.53 3.93 -7.53
N ARG A 186 9.72 4.42 -6.59
CA ARG A 186 10.11 5.39 -5.56
C ARG A 186 9.51 5.07 -4.19
N SER A 187 8.20 4.89 -4.16
CA SER A 187 7.35 5.06 -2.98
C SER A 187 5.87 4.83 -3.35
N MET A 188 4.98 4.97 -2.37
CA MET A 188 3.52 4.90 -2.50
C MET A 188 2.97 6.32 -2.73
N VAL A 189 2.31 6.54 -3.85
CA VAL A 189 2.29 7.85 -4.53
C VAL A 189 0.87 8.10 -5.09
N GLU A 190 0.11 8.96 -4.40
CA GLU A 190 -1.31 9.31 -4.63
C GLU A 190 -1.72 9.65 -6.10
N VAL A 191 -2.71 8.92 -6.63
CA VAL A 191 -3.19 8.94 -8.04
C VAL A 191 -3.54 10.35 -8.53
N GLY A 192 -4.15 11.18 -7.71
CA GLY A 192 -4.57 12.54 -8.10
C GLY A 192 -3.42 13.52 -8.32
N LYS A 193 -2.17 13.08 -8.09
CA LYS A 193 -0.96 13.91 -8.15
C LYS A 193 0.06 13.37 -9.17
N ILE A 194 -0.11 12.12 -9.62
CA ILE A 194 0.64 11.44 -10.69
C ILE A 194 0.62 12.27 -11.97
N LYS A 195 1.69 12.21 -12.77
CA LYS A 195 1.80 12.90 -14.06
C LYS A 195 2.03 11.97 -15.26
N PRO A 196 1.57 12.38 -16.46
CA PRO A 196 2.04 11.78 -17.71
C PRO A 196 3.57 11.78 -17.79
N GLY A 197 4.15 10.62 -18.11
CA GLY A 197 5.59 10.36 -18.15
C GLY A 197 6.16 9.67 -16.91
N GLU A 198 5.48 9.68 -15.76
CA GLU A 198 5.95 9.01 -14.53
C GLU A 198 5.68 7.49 -14.57
N GLU A 199 6.58 6.70 -13.97
CA GLU A 199 6.50 5.23 -13.97
C GLU A 199 5.83 4.68 -12.71
N VAL A 200 4.64 4.08 -12.91
CA VAL A 200 3.82 3.39 -11.91
C VAL A 200 4.01 1.87 -12.01
N ALA A 201 3.89 1.17 -10.89
CA ALA A 201 3.90 -0.29 -10.82
C ALA A 201 2.66 -0.85 -11.52
N VAL A 202 2.84 -1.92 -12.31
CA VAL A 202 1.78 -2.56 -13.08
C VAL A 202 1.95 -4.08 -13.13
N SER A 203 0.84 -4.78 -13.25
CA SER A 203 0.79 -6.14 -13.81
C SER A 203 0.01 -6.12 -15.12
N PHE A 204 0.50 -6.89 -16.09
CA PHE A 204 -0.15 -7.07 -17.40
C PHE A 204 -1.06 -8.29 -17.45
N PHE A 205 -1.03 -9.14 -16.43
CA PHE A 205 -1.94 -10.28 -16.32
C PHE A 205 -3.32 -9.79 -15.85
N LYS A 206 -4.34 -10.02 -16.68
CA LYS A 206 -5.73 -9.58 -16.44
C LYS A 206 -6.64 -10.70 -15.92
N GLY A 207 -6.20 -11.95 -16.03
CA GLY A 207 -7.03 -13.11 -15.70
C GLY A 207 -8.32 -13.17 -16.54
N VAL A 208 -9.33 -13.81 -15.98
CA VAL A 208 -10.71 -13.77 -16.49
C VAL A 208 -11.69 -13.41 -15.38
N GLU A 209 -12.82 -12.82 -15.76
CA GLU A 209 -13.88 -12.47 -14.80
C GLU A 209 -14.40 -13.72 -14.08
N PHE A 210 -14.61 -13.57 -12.78
CA PHE A 210 -15.10 -14.62 -11.90
C PHE A 210 -16.60 -14.89 -12.11
N ASP A 211 -16.99 -16.13 -11.84
CA ASP A 211 -18.33 -16.68 -12.00
C ASP A 211 -18.54 -17.68 -10.86
N GLU A 212 -19.62 -17.55 -10.10
CA GLU A 212 -19.86 -18.38 -8.91
C GLU A 212 -20.24 -19.84 -9.27
N GLN A 213 -20.43 -20.18 -10.56
CA GLN A 213 -20.75 -21.55 -10.99
C GLN A 213 -19.62 -22.56 -10.68
N LEU A 214 -19.90 -23.44 -9.71
CA LEU A 214 -19.05 -24.59 -9.39
C LEU A 214 -19.21 -25.74 -10.41
N PRO A 215 -18.11 -26.40 -10.82
CA PRO A 215 -18.18 -27.68 -11.52
C PRO A 215 -18.70 -28.80 -10.61
N LEU A 216 -19.35 -29.81 -11.21
CA LEU A 216 -19.86 -30.99 -10.50
C LEU A 216 -18.72 -31.76 -9.81
N GLY A 217 -18.94 -32.18 -8.55
CA GLY A 217 -18.00 -33.00 -7.78
C GLY A 217 -17.05 -32.23 -6.85
N PHE A 218 -17.29 -30.93 -6.65
CA PHE A 218 -16.53 -30.04 -5.78
C PHE A 218 -17.44 -29.29 -4.79
N SER A 219 -16.87 -28.95 -3.64
CA SER A 219 -17.58 -28.41 -2.46
C SER A 219 -17.34 -26.91 -2.28
N SER A 220 -16.27 -26.36 -2.86
CA SER A 220 -15.94 -24.94 -2.80
C SER A 220 -15.19 -24.45 -4.04
N VAL A 221 -15.17 -23.12 -4.22
CA VAL A 221 -14.43 -22.47 -5.32
C VAL A 221 -12.92 -22.72 -5.18
N GLU A 222 -12.40 -22.72 -3.95
CA GLU A 222 -11.01 -23.03 -3.64
C GLU A 222 -10.64 -24.47 -4.00
N GLU A 223 -11.47 -25.45 -3.60
CA GLU A 223 -11.28 -26.87 -3.95
C GLU A 223 -11.21 -27.05 -5.48
N ALA A 224 -12.22 -26.53 -6.18
CA ALA A 224 -12.32 -26.59 -7.63
C ALA A 224 -11.18 -25.84 -8.34
N ALA A 225 -10.74 -24.68 -7.82
CA ALA A 225 -9.66 -23.89 -8.40
C ALA A 225 -8.30 -24.58 -8.26
N ILE A 226 -7.99 -25.09 -7.06
CA ILE A 226 -6.75 -25.83 -6.83
C ILE A 226 -6.71 -27.09 -7.68
N TYR A 227 -7.77 -27.92 -7.68
CA TYR A 227 -7.81 -29.10 -8.54
C TYR A 227 -7.77 -28.75 -10.03
N SER A 228 -8.36 -27.64 -10.47
CA SER A 228 -8.26 -27.21 -11.88
C SER A 228 -6.81 -26.96 -12.30
N ARG A 229 -6.02 -26.16 -11.55
CA ARG A 229 -4.60 -25.93 -11.89
C ARG A 229 -3.73 -27.17 -11.69
N LEU A 230 -3.96 -27.96 -10.64
CA LEU A 230 -3.27 -29.22 -10.42
C LEU A 230 -3.51 -30.19 -11.58
N ILE A 231 -4.77 -30.46 -11.94
CA ILE A 231 -5.12 -31.42 -12.99
C ILE A 231 -4.61 -30.96 -14.35
N GLY A 232 -4.66 -29.66 -14.66
CA GLY A 232 -3.96 -29.10 -15.82
C GLY A 232 -2.48 -29.52 -15.88
N TYR A 233 -1.74 -29.27 -14.80
CA TYR A 233 -0.33 -29.65 -14.70
C TYR A 233 -0.11 -31.18 -14.73
N PHE A 234 -1.02 -31.95 -14.12
CA PHE A 234 -1.02 -33.41 -14.16
C PHE A 234 -1.39 -34.00 -15.52
N PHE A 235 -1.97 -33.22 -16.44
CA PHE A 235 -2.01 -33.56 -17.87
C PHE A 235 -0.71 -33.19 -18.60
N GLY A 236 0.06 -32.21 -18.10
CA GLY A 236 1.41 -31.83 -18.56
C GLY A 236 2.55 -32.64 -17.92
N ASP A 237 3.37 -32.01 -17.07
CA ASP A 237 4.56 -32.61 -16.43
C ASP A 237 4.29 -33.40 -15.13
N GLY A 238 3.03 -33.66 -14.79
CA GLY A 238 2.66 -34.64 -13.74
C GLY A 238 2.40 -36.07 -14.26
N VAL A 239 2.36 -37.03 -13.36
CA VAL A 239 1.97 -38.44 -13.61
C VAL A 239 1.33 -39.06 -12.38
N LEU A 240 0.26 -39.82 -12.57
CA LEU A 240 -0.31 -40.71 -11.56
C LEU A 240 0.23 -42.12 -11.81
N ALA A 241 0.86 -42.75 -10.82
CA ALA A 241 1.58 -44.02 -11.00
C ALA A 241 1.39 -44.96 -9.80
N ILE A 242 1.63 -46.27 -10.01
CA ILE A 242 1.74 -47.24 -8.92
C ILE A 242 3.22 -47.33 -8.50
N CYS A 243 3.50 -47.16 -7.22
CA CYS A 243 4.83 -47.15 -6.62
C CYS A 243 4.84 -48.06 -5.39
N GLY A 244 5.51 -49.22 -5.48
CA GLY A 244 5.58 -50.18 -4.37
C GLY A 244 4.27 -50.92 -4.06
N GLY A 245 3.27 -50.83 -4.94
CA GLY A 245 1.92 -51.39 -4.75
C GLY A 245 0.84 -50.33 -4.52
N GLU A 246 1.22 -49.13 -4.05
CA GLU A 246 0.30 -48.04 -3.75
C GLU A 246 0.27 -46.98 -4.87
N MET A 247 -0.82 -46.22 -4.98
CA MET A 247 -0.88 -45.09 -5.91
C MET A 247 -0.12 -43.87 -5.37
N CYS A 248 0.60 -43.20 -6.27
CA CYS A 248 1.40 -42.02 -5.98
C CYS A 248 1.26 -41.01 -7.13
N ALA A 249 0.95 -39.76 -6.78
CA ALA A 249 0.90 -38.65 -7.72
C ALA A 249 2.24 -37.91 -7.68
N ILE A 250 2.91 -37.80 -8.83
CA ILE A 250 4.25 -37.22 -8.97
C ILE A 250 4.21 -36.05 -9.96
N ALA A 251 4.78 -34.90 -9.60
CA ALA A 251 4.93 -33.74 -10.48
C ALA A 251 6.40 -33.32 -10.62
N TYR A 252 6.85 -33.05 -11.84
CA TYR A 252 8.22 -32.65 -12.16
C TYR A 252 8.29 -31.16 -12.46
N GLY A 253 9.28 -30.44 -11.90
CA GLY A 253 9.38 -29.00 -12.10
C GLY A 253 10.61 -28.36 -11.45
N GLU A 254 10.62 -27.02 -11.42
CA GLU A 254 11.57 -26.24 -10.63
C GLU A 254 11.17 -26.26 -9.15
N LYS A 255 12.15 -26.13 -8.24
CA LYS A 255 11.90 -26.27 -6.79
C LYS A 255 10.80 -25.33 -6.26
N ASP A 256 10.84 -24.06 -6.65
CA ASP A 256 9.94 -23.04 -6.10
C ASP A 256 8.50 -23.17 -6.66
N ASP A 257 8.37 -23.57 -7.93
CA ASP A 257 7.08 -23.92 -8.54
C ASP A 257 6.43 -25.13 -7.84
N LEU A 258 7.25 -26.14 -7.49
CA LEU A 258 6.81 -27.29 -6.69
C LEU A 258 6.50 -26.92 -5.23
N ILE A 259 7.10 -25.87 -4.66
CA ILE A 259 6.71 -25.34 -3.33
C ILE A 259 5.31 -24.69 -3.41
N LYS A 260 4.99 -23.93 -4.47
CA LYS A 260 3.62 -23.44 -4.69
C LYS A 260 2.62 -24.60 -4.79
N MET A 261 3.00 -25.67 -5.49
CA MET A 261 2.18 -26.88 -5.59
C MET A 261 2.06 -27.65 -4.26
N GLN A 262 3.11 -27.69 -3.44
CA GLN A 262 3.08 -28.28 -2.10
C GLN A 262 2.12 -27.53 -1.17
N PHE A 263 2.11 -26.20 -1.22
CA PHE A 263 1.17 -25.37 -0.48
C PHE A 263 -0.29 -25.66 -0.89
N ASP A 264 -0.58 -25.72 -2.18
CA ASP A 264 -1.90 -26.09 -2.71
C ASP A 264 -2.36 -27.48 -2.28
N VAL A 265 -1.48 -28.49 -2.35
CA VAL A 265 -1.80 -29.86 -1.89
C VAL A 265 -2.07 -29.88 -0.37
N SER A 266 -1.39 -29.02 0.41
CA SER A 266 -1.67 -28.90 1.85
C SER A 266 -2.98 -28.17 2.19
N ARG A 267 -3.45 -27.24 1.34
CA ARG A 267 -4.78 -26.60 1.46
C ARG A 267 -5.91 -27.58 1.18
N LEU A 268 -5.68 -28.58 0.32
CA LEU A 268 -6.56 -29.73 0.15
C LEU A 268 -6.48 -30.76 1.29
N GLY A 269 -5.72 -30.48 2.36
CA GLY A 269 -5.57 -31.37 3.53
C GLY A 269 -4.52 -32.48 3.39
N PHE A 270 -3.76 -32.54 2.29
CA PHE A 270 -2.85 -33.65 2.01
C PHE A 270 -1.37 -33.30 2.21
N HIS A 271 -0.60 -34.28 2.70
CA HIS A 271 0.85 -34.14 2.82
C HIS A 271 1.59 -34.57 1.55
N SER A 272 2.57 -33.76 1.13
CA SER A 272 3.46 -34.03 -0.01
C SER A 272 4.92 -33.81 0.36
N LYS A 273 5.84 -34.43 -0.39
CA LYS A 273 7.29 -34.28 -0.20
C LYS A 273 7.98 -33.97 -1.54
N ILE A 274 8.89 -32.99 -1.53
CA ILE A 274 9.73 -32.65 -2.69
C ILE A 274 11.06 -33.40 -2.56
N PHE A 275 11.41 -34.17 -3.57
CA PHE A 275 12.66 -34.92 -3.66
C PHE A 275 13.58 -34.28 -4.71
N THR A 276 14.89 -34.41 -4.53
CA THR A 276 15.90 -33.96 -5.50
C THR A 276 16.63 -35.17 -6.08
N ARG A 277 16.65 -35.32 -7.39
CA ARG A 277 17.36 -36.38 -8.11
C ARG A 277 18.41 -35.79 -9.03
N ALA A 278 19.68 -36.11 -8.78
CA ALA A 278 20.76 -35.79 -9.71
C ALA A 278 20.68 -36.69 -10.95
N ARG A 279 20.59 -36.10 -12.15
CA ARG A 279 20.73 -36.80 -13.43
C ARG A 279 22.04 -36.43 -14.12
N LYS A 280 22.66 -37.40 -14.78
CA LYS A 280 23.69 -37.16 -15.79
C LYS A 280 23.00 -37.20 -17.15
N HIS A 281 23.03 -36.10 -17.89
CA HIS A 281 22.56 -36.03 -19.27
C HIS A 281 23.77 -36.06 -20.21
N GLY A 282 23.65 -36.79 -21.31
CA GLY A 282 24.54 -36.71 -22.46
C GLY A 282 23.73 -36.31 -23.68
N VAL A 283 24.15 -35.25 -24.38
CA VAL A 283 23.57 -34.85 -25.66
C VAL A 283 24.62 -35.07 -26.74
N ALA A 284 24.43 -36.12 -27.54
CA ALA A 284 25.19 -36.34 -28.75
C ALA A 284 24.84 -35.25 -29.78
N SER A 285 25.87 -34.65 -30.36
CA SER A 285 25.76 -33.65 -31.42
C SER A 285 26.78 -33.95 -32.53
N GLN A 286 26.63 -33.31 -33.68
CA GLN A 286 27.62 -33.38 -34.77
C GLN A 286 29.01 -32.81 -34.39
N TYR A 287 29.15 -32.24 -33.19
CA TYR A 287 30.40 -31.73 -32.60
C TYR A 287 30.79 -32.49 -31.32
N GLY A 288 30.30 -33.73 -31.14
CA GLY A 288 30.59 -34.59 -29.99
C GLY A 288 29.49 -34.66 -28.92
N GLU A 289 29.72 -35.46 -27.88
CA GLU A 289 28.78 -35.67 -26.77
C GLU A 289 29.00 -34.67 -25.63
N LYS A 290 28.08 -33.71 -25.44
CA LYS A 290 28.10 -32.83 -24.27
C LYS A 290 27.43 -33.50 -23.08
N ARG A 291 28.23 -33.89 -22.09
CA ARG A 291 27.76 -34.42 -20.79
C ARG A 291 27.61 -33.30 -19.76
N PHE A 292 26.47 -33.24 -19.08
CA PHE A 292 26.20 -32.30 -18.00
C PHE A 292 25.41 -32.96 -16.85
N LYS A 293 25.60 -32.44 -15.63
CA LYS A 293 24.81 -32.81 -14.46
C LYS A 293 23.66 -31.82 -14.31
N SER A 294 22.45 -32.31 -14.05
CA SER A 294 21.30 -31.50 -13.63
C SER A 294 20.70 -32.08 -12.36
N ALA A 295 20.08 -31.22 -11.55
CA ALA A 295 19.11 -31.65 -10.55
C ALA A 295 17.72 -31.62 -11.20
N ILE A 296 16.92 -32.65 -10.95
CA ILE A 296 15.48 -32.64 -11.22
C ILE A 296 14.79 -32.69 -9.85
N PHE A 297 13.83 -31.79 -9.64
CA PHE A 297 12.96 -31.83 -8.48
C PHE A 297 11.66 -32.56 -8.85
N GLU A 298 11.18 -33.40 -7.93
CA GLU A 298 9.92 -34.13 -8.08
C GLU A 298 9.11 -33.99 -6.78
N LEU A 299 7.90 -33.44 -6.86
CA LEU A 299 6.92 -33.46 -5.77
C LEU A 299 6.20 -34.79 -5.82
N ARG A 300 6.02 -35.46 -4.68
CA ARG A 300 5.24 -36.69 -4.55
C ARG A 300 4.15 -36.55 -3.50
N VAL A 301 2.95 -37.05 -3.82
CA VAL A 301 1.82 -37.23 -2.90
C VAL A 301 1.51 -38.71 -2.81
N TYR A 302 1.51 -39.25 -1.60
CA TYR A 302 1.26 -40.67 -1.30
C TYR A 302 -0.13 -40.91 -0.67
N SER A 303 -0.95 -39.87 -0.53
CA SER A 303 -2.34 -40.04 -0.10
C SER A 303 -3.11 -40.82 -1.16
N LYS A 304 -3.62 -42.00 -0.77
CA LYS A 304 -4.51 -42.83 -1.58
C LYS A 304 -5.74 -42.03 -2.02
N GLU A 305 -6.39 -41.33 -1.09
CA GLU A 305 -7.58 -40.51 -1.33
C GLU A 305 -7.32 -39.40 -2.35
N PHE A 306 -6.18 -38.69 -2.26
CA PHE A 306 -5.80 -37.69 -3.25
C PHE A 306 -5.59 -38.31 -4.64
N CYS A 307 -4.96 -39.49 -4.71
CA CYS A 307 -4.75 -40.22 -5.95
C CYS A 307 -6.08 -40.70 -6.56
N GLU A 308 -7.01 -41.18 -5.74
CA GLU A 308 -8.35 -41.61 -6.16
C GLU A 308 -9.22 -40.43 -6.62
N LYS A 309 -9.15 -39.27 -5.96
CA LYS A 309 -9.81 -38.03 -6.40
C LYS A 309 -9.21 -37.49 -7.71
N LEU A 310 -7.89 -37.53 -7.90
CA LEU A 310 -7.28 -37.17 -9.19
C LEU A 310 -7.73 -38.12 -10.32
N LEU A 311 -7.79 -39.43 -10.05
CA LEU A 311 -8.25 -40.43 -11.01
C LEU A 311 -9.73 -40.23 -11.36
N SER A 312 -10.61 -40.01 -10.37
CA SER A 312 -12.04 -39.79 -10.60
C SER A 312 -12.36 -38.47 -11.31
N LEU A 313 -11.52 -37.44 -11.11
CA LEU A 313 -11.58 -36.19 -11.87
C LEU A 313 -10.95 -36.28 -13.28
N GLY A 314 -10.38 -37.44 -13.65
CA GLY A 314 -9.97 -37.76 -15.01
C GLY A 314 -8.47 -37.75 -15.32
N VAL A 315 -7.58 -37.69 -14.31
CA VAL A 315 -6.13 -37.85 -14.54
C VAL A 315 -5.82 -39.31 -14.90
N PRO A 316 -5.19 -39.59 -16.05
CA PRO A 316 -4.91 -40.96 -16.48
C PRO A 316 -3.82 -41.62 -15.63
N LEU A 317 -4.08 -42.85 -15.17
CA LEU A 317 -3.11 -43.70 -14.46
C LEU A 317 -2.08 -44.28 -15.44
N GLY A 318 -0.79 -44.08 -15.18
CA GLY A 318 0.31 -44.62 -15.97
C GLY A 318 0.80 -43.72 -17.11
N SER A 319 1.36 -44.32 -18.16
CA SER A 319 2.05 -43.55 -19.21
C SER A 319 1.09 -42.91 -20.21
N LYS A 320 1.09 -41.57 -20.25
CA LYS A 320 0.36 -40.77 -21.25
C LYS A 320 0.69 -41.10 -22.71
N THR A 321 1.85 -41.71 -22.97
CA THR A 321 2.25 -42.13 -24.33
C THR A 321 1.58 -43.44 -24.77
N GLU A 322 1.06 -44.23 -23.82
CA GLU A 322 0.54 -45.59 -24.04
C GLU A 322 -0.92 -45.75 -23.56
N ASN A 323 -1.62 -44.64 -23.29
CA ASN A 323 -3.00 -44.59 -22.81
C ASN A 323 -3.85 -43.66 -23.68
N SER A 324 -5.15 -43.97 -23.85
CA SER A 324 -6.16 -42.99 -24.30
C SER A 324 -6.54 -42.05 -23.15
N PHE A 325 -6.83 -40.78 -23.46
CA PHE A 325 -7.44 -39.81 -22.55
C PHE A 325 -7.97 -38.59 -23.34
N ARG A 326 -8.87 -37.83 -22.72
CA ARG A 326 -9.49 -36.60 -23.23
C ARG A 326 -9.48 -35.52 -22.14
N VAL A 327 -9.79 -34.27 -22.48
CA VAL A 327 -9.99 -33.25 -21.43
C VAL A 327 -11.23 -33.63 -20.60
N PRO A 328 -11.19 -33.57 -19.25
CA PRO A 328 -12.32 -33.96 -18.42
C PRO A 328 -13.59 -33.14 -18.72
N LEU A 329 -14.75 -33.79 -18.79
CA LEU A 329 -16.00 -33.15 -19.22
C LEU A 329 -16.43 -32.00 -18.30
N TRP A 330 -16.07 -32.06 -17.00
CA TRP A 330 -16.32 -30.99 -16.02
C TRP A 330 -15.48 -29.73 -16.28
N VAL A 331 -14.33 -29.85 -16.95
CA VAL A 331 -13.54 -28.70 -17.44
C VAL A 331 -14.16 -28.17 -18.74
N VAL A 332 -14.52 -29.04 -19.69
CA VAL A 332 -15.12 -28.65 -20.98
C VAL A 332 -16.46 -27.92 -20.79
N LYS A 333 -17.28 -28.36 -19.83
CA LYS A 333 -18.53 -27.71 -19.42
C LYS A 333 -18.36 -26.66 -18.31
N GLY A 334 -17.15 -26.51 -17.76
CA GLY A 334 -16.88 -25.63 -16.62
C GLY A 334 -16.91 -24.15 -17.00
N SER A 335 -17.02 -23.31 -15.96
CA SER A 335 -16.93 -21.85 -16.06
C SER A 335 -15.60 -21.39 -16.64
N ARG A 336 -15.52 -20.12 -17.03
CA ARG A 336 -14.33 -19.58 -17.72
C ARG A 336 -13.06 -19.63 -16.86
N TRP A 337 -13.19 -19.50 -15.53
CA TRP A 337 -12.04 -19.59 -14.62
C TRP A 337 -11.56 -21.04 -14.39
N VAL A 338 -12.47 -22.03 -14.39
CA VAL A 338 -12.10 -23.47 -14.37
C VAL A 338 -11.24 -23.81 -15.59
N LYS A 339 -11.74 -23.42 -16.78
CA LYS A 339 -11.03 -23.56 -18.05
C LYS A 339 -9.68 -22.82 -18.04
N ARG A 340 -9.63 -21.62 -17.47
CA ARG A 340 -8.40 -20.80 -17.32
C ARG A 340 -7.35 -21.53 -16.49
N LEU A 341 -7.73 -22.05 -15.32
CA LEU A 341 -6.80 -22.72 -14.40
C LEU A 341 -6.29 -24.04 -14.96
N PHE A 342 -7.16 -24.86 -15.58
CA PHE A 342 -6.74 -26.08 -16.26
C PHE A 342 -5.75 -25.79 -17.39
N LEU A 343 -6.05 -24.82 -18.26
CA LEU A 343 -5.13 -24.41 -19.32
C LEU A 343 -3.83 -23.84 -18.74
N ALA A 344 -3.88 -22.93 -17.76
CA ALA A 344 -2.68 -22.29 -17.20
C ALA A 344 -1.76 -23.29 -16.49
N GLY A 345 -2.30 -24.31 -15.82
CA GLY A 345 -1.53 -25.42 -15.25
C GLY A 345 -0.94 -26.34 -16.32
N PHE A 346 -1.71 -26.69 -17.35
CA PHE A 346 -1.24 -27.52 -18.47
C PHE A 346 -0.13 -26.84 -19.28
N LEU A 347 -0.30 -25.55 -19.57
CA LEU A 347 0.69 -24.66 -20.17
C LEU A 347 1.89 -24.42 -19.23
N GLY A 348 1.74 -24.63 -17.92
CA GLY A 348 2.83 -24.64 -16.94
C GLY A 348 3.85 -25.76 -17.19
N GLY A 349 3.41 -26.90 -17.74
CA GLY A 349 4.26 -28.02 -18.16
C GLY A 349 4.62 -28.01 -19.66
N GLU A 350 3.67 -28.38 -20.53
CA GLU A 350 3.91 -28.79 -21.93
C GLU A 350 4.06 -27.63 -22.96
N PHE A 351 4.07 -26.37 -22.54
CA PHE A 351 4.20 -25.23 -23.46
C PHE A 351 5.64 -25.03 -23.97
N SER A 352 5.82 -24.95 -25.29
CA SER A 352 7.13 -24.66 -25.89
C SER A 352 7.71 -23.33 -25.40
N SER A 353 9.01 -23.29 -25.09
CA SER A 353 9.73 -22.04 -24.87
C SER A 353 9.55 -21.09 -26.05
N THR A 354 8.87 -19.96 -25.83
CA THR A 354 8.62 -18.96 -26.86
C THR A 354 9.81 -18.02 -27.03
N PHE A 355 10.27 -17.83 -28.27
CA PHE A 355 11.39 -16.95 -28.63
C PHE A 355 11.09 -16.22 -29.94
N THR A 356 11.73 -15.09 -30.19
CA THR A 356 11.50 -14.30 -31.41
C THR A 356 12.23 -14.85 -32.62
N ARG A 357 11.53 -14.96 -33.76
CA ARG A 357 12.04 -15.41 -35.06
C ARG A 357 12.80 -14.30 -35.81
N SER A 358 12.49 -13.05 -35.48
CA SER A 358 13.13 -11.84 -36.00
C SER A 358 13.50 -10.93 -34.82
N LYS A 359 13.96 -9.69 -35.07
CA LYS A 359 14.18 -8.69 -34.01
C LYS A 359 12.94 -8.49 -33.12
N THR A 360 11.73 -8.60 -33.68
CA THR A 360 10.50 -8.07 -33.05
C THR A 360 9.25 -8.97 -33.17
N SER A 361 9.34 -10.15 -33.80
CA SER A 361 8.20 -11.08 -33.98
C SER A 361 8.46 -12.42 -33.29
N PHE A 362 7.50 -12.87 -32.49
CA PHE A 362 7.51 -14.19 -31.84
C PHE A 362 7.37 -15.33 -32.86
N ASN A 363 7.91 -16.50 -32.54
CA ASN A 363 7.54 -17.74 -33.23
C ASN A 363 6.14 -18.20 -32.83
N THR A 364 5.52 -18.99 -33.72
CA THR A 364 4.37 -19.86 -33.42
C THR A 364 4.64 -20.67 -32.14
N PRO A 365 3.91 -20.43 -31.03
CA PRO A 365 3.99 -21.30 -29.87
C PRO A 365 3.38 -22.67 -30.21
N VAL A 366 3.91 -23.73 -29.63
CA VAL A 366 3.43 -25.10 -29.87
C VAL A 366 3.25 -25.81 -28.55
N ILE A 367 2.07 -26.41 -28.35
CA ILE A 367 1.86 -27.41 -27.30
C ILE A 367 2.22 -28.76 -27.91
N TYR A 368 3.23 -29.43 -27.35
CA TYR A 368 3.62 -30.76 -27.81
C TYR A 368 2.90 -31.86 -27.04
N GLN A 369 2.75 -33.01 -27.69
CA GLN A 369 2.14 -34.20 -27.10
C GLN A 369 2.77 -35.42 -27.78
N ASN A 370 3.14 -36.46 -27.02
CA ASN A 370 3.86 -37.63 -27.54
C ASN A 370 3.03 -38.90 -27.31
N LYS A 371 2.88 -39.75 -28.33
CA LYS A 371 2.17 -41.03 -28.30
C LYS A 371 3.01 -42.14 -28.95
N ASN A 372 2.71 -43.39 -28.62
CA ASN A 372 3.00 -44.51 -29.52
C ASN A 372 2.00 -44.50 -30.69
N ARG A 373 2.34 -45.15 -31.81
CA ARG A 373 1.50 -45.16 -33.03
C ARG A 373 0.02 -45.50 -32.79
N ASP A 374 -0.26 -46.44 -31.89
CA ASP A 374 -1.62 -46.95 -31.62
C ASP A 374 -2.56 -45.90 -30.95
N PHE A 375 -2.00 -44.86 -30.33
CA PHE A 375 -2.75 -43.84 -29.57
C PHE A 375 -2.66 -42.44 -30.19
N VAL A 376 -2.23 -42.32 -31.46
CA VAL A 376 -2.03 -41.03 -32.14
C VAL A 376 -3.33 -40.25 -32.27
N GLU A 377 -4.43 -40.91 -32.61
CA GLU A 377 -5.73 -40.23 -32.76
C GLU A 377 -6.32 -39.79 -31.41
N ASP A 378 -6.09 -40.52 -30.31
CA ASP A 378 -6.41 -40.02 -28.96
C ASP A 378 -5.63 -38.74 -28.64
N GLY A 379 -4.35 -38.69 -29.02
CA GLY A 379 -3.53 -37.49 -28.89
C GLY A 379 -4.06 -36.32 -29.74
N ARG A 380 -4.57 -36.60 -30.94
CA ARG A 380 -5.20 -35.60 -31.82
C ARG A 380 -6.51 -35.08 -31.24
N LEU A 381 -7.35 -35.98 -30.73
CA LEU A 381 -8.63 -35.66 -30.09
C LEU A 381 -8.43 -34.84 -28.81
N PHE A 382 -7.45 -35.19 -27.97
CA PHE A 382 -7.07 -34.37 -26.81
C PHE A 382 -6.57 -32.98 -27.20
N LEU A 383 -5.69 -32.86 -28.21
CA LEU A 383 -5.25 -31.54 -28.68
C LEU A 383 -6.39 -30.74 -29.35
N MET A 384 -7.40 -31.40 -29.89
CA MET A 384 -8.61 -30.73 -30.38
C MET A 384 -9.47 -30.18 -29.23
N ASP A 385 -9.60 -30.92 -28.11
CA ASP A 385 -10.24 -30.40 -26.89
C ASP A 385 -9.51 -29.15 -26.37
N ILE A 386 -8.16 -29.19 -26.31
CA ILE A 386 -7.33 -28.04 -25.92
C ILE A 386 -7.53 -26.86 -26.89
N SER A 387 -7.61 -27.12 -28.20
CA SER A 387 -7.89 -26.08 -29.20
C SER A 387 -9.28 -25.46 -29.05
N LEU A 388 -10.28 -26.22 -28.62
CA LEU A 388 -11.62 -25.72 -28.33
C LEU A 388 -11.63 -24.90 -27.02
N LEU A 389 -10.98 -25.38 -25.96
CA LEU A 389 -10.81 -24.61 -24.73
C LEU A 389 -10.08 -23.28 -24.97
N LEU A 390 -9.02 -23.25 -25.79
CA LEU A 390 -8.31 -22.03 -26.16
C LEU A 390 -9.23 -21.04 -26.90
N LYS A 391 -10.12 -21.55 -27.77
CA LYS A 391 -11.08 -20.75 -28.53
C LYS A 391 -12.07 -19.99 -27.63
N ASP A 392 -12.42 -20.52 -26.46
CA ASP A 392 -13.27 -19.83 -25.46
C ASP A 392 -12.61 -18.55 -24.87
N PHE A 393 -11.29 -18.41 -25.01
CA PHE A 393 -10.54 -17.18 -24.67
C PHE A 393 -10.26 -16.30 -25.89
N GLY A 394 -10.81 -16.66 -27.05
CA GLY A 394 -10.47 -16.07 -28.34
C GLY A 394 -9.04 -16.40 -28.79
N VAL A 395 -8.43 -17.48 -28.29
CA VAL A 395 -7.09 -17.91 -28.70
C VAL A 395 -7.21 -18.91 -29.85
N GLU A 396 -6.80 -18.46 -31.03
CA GLU A 396 -6.79 -19.18 -32.29
C GLU A 396 -5.59 -20.14 -32.38
N CYS A 397 -5.88 -21.39 -32.80
CA CYS A 397 -4.88 -22.36 -33.22
C CYS A 397 -4.86 -22.48 -34.75
N VAL A 398 -3.68 -22.75 -35.31
CA VAL A 398 -3.45 -22.85 -36.76
C VAL A 398 -3.76 -24.26 -37.26
N ARG A 399 -3.21 -25.29 -36.59
CA ARG A 399 -3.36 -26.72 -36.94
C ARG A 399 -2.75 -27.61 -35.86
N ILE A 400 -3.08 -28.91 -35.90
CA ILE A 400 -2.32 -29.97 -35.22
C ILE A 400 -1.34 -30.57 -36.24
N ALA A 401 -0.05 -30.27 -36.09
CA ALA A 401 1.02 -30.86 -36.90
C ALA A 401 1.43 -32.22 -36.32
N GLN A 402 1.80 -33.16 -37.18
CA GLN A 402 2.31 -34.48 -36.80
C GLN A 402 3.74 -34.66 -37.34
N ARG A 403 4.63 -35.23 -36.52
CA ARG A 403 5.99 -35.63 -36.90
C ARG A 403 6.30 -37.00 -36.30
N GLU A 404 6.76 -37.94 -37.11
CA GLU A 404 7.36 -39.16 -36.58
C GLU A 404 8.71 -38.83 -35.91
N VAL A 405 8.98 -39.45 -34.75
CA VAL A 405 10.23 -39.26 -34.01
C VAL A 405 10.89 -40.62 -33.84
N TYR A 406 11.93 -40.87 -34.63
CA TYR A 406 12.66 -42.14 -34.62
C TYR A 406 13.23 -42.45 -33.23
N THR A 407 12.66 -43.44 -32.53
CA THR A 407 13.39 -44.53 -31.85
C THR A 407 12.46 -45.60 -31.24
N ASN A 408 12.98 -46.83 -31.19
CA ASN A 408 12.42 -48.05 -30.58
C ASN A 408 11.20 -48.72 -31.28
N LYS A 409 11.01 -50.02 -30.98
CA LYS A 409 10.08 -50.93 -31.67
C LYS A 409 8.59 -50.54 -31.62
N LYS A 410 8.15 -49.69 -30.68
CA LYS A 410 6.74 -49.24 -30.58
C LYS A 410 6.42 -48.01 -31.46
N GLY A 411 7.43 -47.31 -31.97
CA GLY A 411 7.26 -46.14 -32.84
C GLY A 411 6.61 -44.94 -32.15
N ARG A 412 7.43 -43.95 -31.73
CA ARG A 412 6.90 -42.71 -31.13
C ARG A 412 6.57 -41.65 -32.19
N VAL A 413 5.40 -41.06 -32.04
CA VAL A 413 4.89 -39.96 -32.85
C VAL A 413 4.71 -38.74 -31.95
N ARG A 414 5.13 -37.57 -32.43
CA ARG A 414 4.92 -36.29 -31.78
C ARG A 414 3.85 -35.50 -32.53
N LEU A 415 2.84 -35.10 -31.80
CA LEU A 415 1.87 -34.09 -32.21
C LEU A 415 2.30 -32.72 -31.68
N GLY A 416 1.91 -31.67 -32.39
CA GLY A 416 2.13 -30.28 -31.99
C GLY A 416 0.94 -29.41 -32.39
N LEU A 417 0.20 -28.89 -31.41
CA LEU A 417 -0.84 -27.89 -31.65
C LEU A 417 -0.17 -26.53 -31.83
N GLU A 418 -0.13 -26.04 -33.07
CA GLU A 418 0.43 -24.75 -33.44
C GLU A 418 -0.56 -23.63 -33.09
N ILE A 419 -0.18 -22.69 -32.21
CA ILE A 419 -0.99 -21.54 -31.78
C ILE A 419 -0.64 -20.33 -32.66
N SER A 420 -1.64 -19.52 -33.04
CA SER A 420 -1.42 -18.35 -33.90
C SER A 420 -0.48 -17.33 -33.24
N ALA A 421 0.59 -16.95 -33.95
CA ALA A 421 1.60 -15.99 -33.48
C ALA A 421 1.18 -14.52 -33.66
N SER A 422 -0.10 -14.24 -33.95
CA SER A 422 -0.58 -12.87 -34.11
C SER A 422 -0.56 -12.12 -32.77
N GLU A 423 -0.31 -10.81 -32.82
CA GLU A 423 -0.09 -9.99 -31.62
C GLU A 423 -1.30 -9.98 -30.68
N ASP A 424 -2.52 -9.95 -31.21
CA ASP A 424 -3.75 -10.06 -30.42
C ASP A 424 -3.98 -11.45 -29.85
N ASN A 425 -3.56 -12.50 -30.55
CA ASN A 425 -3.72 -13.88 -30.08
C ASN A 425 -2.81 -14.18 -28.89
N LEU A 426 -1.55 -13.74 -28.98
CA LEU A 426 -0.57 -13.85 -27.89
C LEU A 426 -0.96 -13.00 -26.69
N LEU A 427 -1.53 -11.81 -26.89
CA LEU A 427 -2.09 -11.00 -25.80
C LEU A 427 -3.26 -11.70 -25.10
N ARG A 428 -4.20 -12.33 -25.81
CA ARG A 428 -5.28 -13.11 -25.18
C ARG A 428 -4.74 -14.29 -24.38
N LEU A 429 -3.80 -15.05 -24.96
CA LEU A 429 -3.15 -16.18 -24.29
C LEU A 429 -2.47 -15.76 -22.97
N TRP A 430 -1.67 -14.70 -23.00
CA TRP A 430 -0.86 -14.29 -21.84
C TRP A 430 -1.61 -13.40 -20.83
N GLN A 431 -2.49 -12.49 -21.28
CA GLN A 431 -3.26 -11.65 -20.36
C GLN A 431 -4.42 -12.39 -19.70
N LEU A 432 -5.08 -13.33 -20.40
CA LEU A 432 -6.28 -14.01 -19.87
C LEU A 432 -5.96 -15.36 -19.22
N ILE A 433 -5.13 -16.19 -19.85
CA ILE A 433 -4.81 -17.53 -19.36
C ILE A 433 -3.54 -17.48 -18.50
N GLY A 434 -2.43 -17.03 -19.06
CA GLY A 434 -1.14 -17.00 -18.36
C GLY A 434 -0.62 -18.41 -18.04
N PHE A 435 0.07 -18.55 -16.90
CA PHE A 435 0.71 -19.79 -16.46
C PHE A 435 0.53 -20.01 -14.96
N GLU A 436 0.38 -21.26 -14.52
CA GLU A 436 0.47 -21.71 -13.12
C GLU A 436 1.63 -22.70 -12.97
N TYR A 437 2.24 -22.77 -11.78
CA TYR A 437 3.40 -23.62 -11.47
C TYR A 437 4.56 -23.51 -12.49
N ASN A 438 4.75 -22.33 -13.07
CA ASN A 438 5.92 -22.00 -13.88
C ASN A 438 6.20 -20.49 -13.85
N GLU A 439 6.84 -20.03 -12.77
CA GLU A 439 7.11 -18.61 -12.52
C GLU A 439 7.95 -17.97 -13.65
N LYS A 440 8.87 -18.74 -14.23
CA LYS A 440 9.69 -18.30 -15.38
C LYS A 440 8.83 -17.99 -16.61
N ARG A 441 7.81 -18.80 -16.91
CA ARG A 441 6.85 -18.53 -17.99
C ARG A 441 5.86 -17.42 -17.62
N ARG A 442 5.48 -17.28 -16.35
CA ARG A 442 4.65 -16.16 -15.84
C ARG A 442 5.33 -14.81 -16.06
N VAL A 443 6.59 -14.67 -15.62
CA VAL A 443 7.42 -13.47 -15.83
C VAL A 443 7.62 -13.16 -17.31
N PHE A 444 7.92 -14.17 -18.13
CA PHE A 444 8.00 -14.02 -19.59
C PHE A 444 6.70 -13.45 -20.19
N ALA A 445 5.54 -13.96 -19.76
CA ALA A 445 4.24 -13.56 -20.28
C ALA A 445 3.95 -12.07 -20.07
N GLU A 446 4.20 -11.55 -18.86
CA GLU A 446 3.95 -10.14 -18.55
C GLU A 446 4.86 -9.19 -19.36
N ILE A 447 6.16 -9.52 -19.45
CA ILE A 447 7.14 -8.77 -20.26
C ILE A 447 6.74 -8.81 -21.74
N ALA A 448 6.30 -9.96 -22.25
CA ALA A 448 5.87 -10.11 -23.63
C ALA A 448 4.56 -9.36 -23.93
N CYS A 449 3.62 -9.29 -22.98
CA CYS A 449 2.46 -8.41 -23.07
C CYS A 449 2.86 -6.93 -23.19
N LYS A 450 3.72 -6.44 -22.28
CA LYS A 450 4.25 -5.06 -22.33
C LYS A 450 4.90 -4.75 -23.68
N TYR A 451 5.74 -5.66 -24.18
CA TYR A 451 6.42 -5.50 -25.47
C TYR A 451 5.45 -5.44 -26.65
N ILE A 452 4.43 -6.30 -26.70
CA ILE A 452 3.42 -6.27 -27.76
C ILE A 452 2.58 -5.00 -27.68
N LEU A 453 2.13 -4.58 -26.49
CA LEU A 453 1.30 -3.39 -26.35
C LEU A 453 2.05 -2.12 -26.80
N LEU A 454 3.32 -1.98 -26.41
CA LEU A 454 4.22 -0.95 -26.92
C LEU A 454 4.36 -1.00 -28.45
N LYS A 455 4.56 -2.19 -29.03
CA LYS A 455 4.65 -2.40 -30.49
C LYS A 455 3.38 -1.97 -31.21
N LYS A 456 2.20 -2.32 -30.69
CA LYS A 456 0.90 -1.94 -31.26
C LYS A 456 0.66 -0.42 -31.17
N ARG A 457 1.04 0.22 -30.07
CA ARG A 457 1.01 1.70 -29.91
C ARG A 457 1.86 2.40 -30.97
N LEU A 458 3.13 2.00 -31.12
CA LEU A 458 4.06 2.55 -32.12
C LEU A 458 3.56 2.35 -33.56
N ASN A 459 2.95 1.20 -33.85
CA ASN A 459 2.31 0.93 -35.14
C ASN A 459 1.05 1.78 -35.36
N LYS A 460 0.29 2.15 -34.31
CA LYS A 460 -0.89 3.03 -34.38
C LYS A 460 -0.48 4.50 -34.58
N GLU A 461 0.53 4.98 -33.87
CA GLU A 461 1.14 6.32 -34.06
C GLU A 461 1.53 6.52 -35.54
N ARG A 462 2.24 5.54 -36.11
CA ARG A 462 2.63 5.55 -37.53
C ARG A 462 1.45 5.49 -38.51
N GLN A 463 0.36 4.80 -38.19
CA GLN A 463 -0.85 4.77 -39.03
C GLN A 463 -1.56 6.13 -39.05
N ILE A 464 -1.66 6.80 -37.90
CA ILE A 464 -2.20 8.17 -37.81
C ILE A 464 -1.32 9.14 -38.60
N ALA A 465 0.01 9.01 -38.54
CA ALA A 465 0.93 9.82 -39.33
C ALA A 465 0.82 9.57 -40.84
N VAL A 466 0.62 8.31 -41.28
CA VAL A 466 0.35 7.98 -42.71
C VAL A 466 -0.94 8.65 -43.18
N GLN A 467 -2.00 8.61 -42.37
CA GLN A 467 -3.28 9.24 -42.68
C GLN A 467 -3.12 10.77 -42.81
N LYS A 468 -2.57 11.43 -41.78
CA LYS A 468 -2.33 12.89 -41.79
C LYS A 468 -1.43 13.33 -42.96
N ALA A 469 -0.40 12.56 -43.29
CA ALA A 469 0.47 12.85 -44.44
C ALA A 469 -0.28 12.78 -45.78
N ARG A 470 -1.27 11.90 -45.92
CA ARG A 470 -2.14 11.82 -47.11
C ARG A 470 -3.17 12.96 -47.14
N GLU A 471 -3.75 13.31 -46.00
CA GLU A 471 -4.69 14.44 -45.84
C GLU A 471 -4.01 15.77 -46.19
N MET A 472 -2.83 16.04 -45.61
CA MET A 472 -2.02 17.23 -45.92
C MET A 472 -1.58 17.27 -47.40
N ARG A 473 -1.18 16.14 -47.99
CA ARG A 473 -0.88 16.08 -49.42
C ARG A 473 -2.10 16.41 -50.29
N GLY A 474 -3.29 15.96 -49.89
CA GLY A 474 -4.56 16.31 -50.56
C GLY A 474 -4.93 17.79 -50.43
N GLN A 475 -4.46 18.46 -49.38
CA GLN A 475 -4.59 19.91 -49.15
C GLN A 475 -3.49 20.73 -49.85
N GLY A 476 -2.56 20.10 -50.58
CA GLY A 476 -1.52 20.77 -51.36
C GLY A 476 -0.20 21.04 -50.62
N PHE A 477 -0.07 20.68 -49.34
CA PHE A 477 1.19 20.85 -48.58
C PHE A 477 2.32 20.02 -49.19
N SER A 478 3.51 20.61 -49.30
CA SER A 478 4.70 19.93 -49.81
C SER A 478 5.25 18.90 -48.82
N LEU A 479 6.09 17.98 -49.32
CA LEU A 479 6.75 16.98 -48.48
C LEU A 479 7.55 17.61 -47.32
N LYS A 480 8.16 18.80 -47.50
CA LYS A 480 8.91 19.47 -46.42
C LYS A 480 8.01 19.92 -45.28
N GLU A 481 6.82 20.42 -45.59
CA GLU A 481 5.82 20.87 -44.61
C GLU A 481 5.16 19.68 -43.90
N VAL A 482 4.87 18.60 -44.64
CA VAL A 482 4.42 17.33 -44.06
C VAL A 482 5.49 16.73 -43.13
N GLN A 483 6.78 16.84 -43.49
CA GLN A 483 7.89 16.38 -42.65
C GLN A 483 8.09 17.26 -41.41
N SER A 484 8.02 18.59 -41.50
CA SER A 484 8.21 19.47 -40.34
C SER A 484 7.10 19.32 -39.29
N VAL A 485 5.86 18.99 -39.71
CA VAL A 485 4.72 18.80 -38.81
C VAL A 485 4.63 17.38 -38.23
N LEU A 486 5.01 16.34 -38.98
CA LEU A 486 4.75 14.94 -38.59
C LEU A 486 5.99 14.13 -38.18
N CYS A 487 7.21 14.69 -38.24
CA CYS A 487 8.39 13.96 -37.75
C CYS A 487 8.40 13.83 -36.23
N SER A 488 8.77 12.64 -35.73
CA SER A 488 8.96 12.31 -34.31
C SER A 488 10.13 11.33 -34.16
N GLU A 489 10.54 11.04 -32.93
CA GLU A 489 11.50 9.95 -32.63
C GLU A 489 11.08 8.61 -33.27
N ASN A 490 9.77 8.36 -33.34
CA ASN A 490 9.19 7.16 -33.95
C ASN A 490 8.85 7.33 -35.44
N ILE A 491 8.78 8.55 -35.96
CA ILE A 491 8.35 8.89 -37.32
C ILE A 491 9.46 9.68 -38.03
N ASN A 492 10.36 8.99 -38.74
CA ASN A 492 11.48 9.64 -39.42
C ASN A 492 11.11 10.18 -40.83
N PRO A 493 11.84 11.17 -41.38
CA PRO A 493 11.51 11.82 -42.65
C PRO A 493 11.35 10.84 -43.83
N ARG A 494 12.20 9.81 -43.88
CA ARG A 494 12.21 8.76 -44.93
C ARG A 494 11.03 7.78 -44.84
N PHE A 495 10.38 7.69 -43.68
CA PHE A 495 9.10 7.00 -43.55
C PHE A 495 7.98 7.86 -44.14
N LEU A 496 7.90 9.16 -43.78
CA LEU A 496 6.89 10.09 -44.28
C LEU A 496 6.98 10.29 -45.80
N GLU A 497 8.18 10.45 -46.36
CA GLU A 497 8.46 10.49 -47.80
C GLU A 497 7.77 9.34 -48.55
N ARG A 498 7.87 8.12 -48.02
CA ARG A 498 7.27 6.91 -48.60
C ARG A 498 5.76 6.83 -48.40
N CYS A 499 5.22 7.47 -47.36
CA CYS A 499 3.77 7.59 -47.13
C CYS A 499 3.15 8.66 -48.04
N TYR A 500 3.89 9.74 -48.29
CA TYR A 500 3.50 10.86 -49.12
C TYR A 500 3.44 10.46 -50.60
N TYR A 501 4.46 9.76 -51.11
CA TYR A 501 4.50 9.32 -52.52
C TYR A 501 3.84 7.96 -52.81
N GLY A 502 3.46 7.15 -51.81
CA GLY A 502 2.84 5.84 -52.08
C GLY A 502 2.39 5.00 -50.89
N GLU A 503 2.34 3.69 -51.09
CA GLU A 503 1.85 2.71 -50.13
C GLU A 503 2.97 2.22 -49.19
N ALA A 504 3.22 2.98 -48.12
CA ALA A 504 4.14 2.57 -47.07
C ALA A 504 3.61 1.32 -46.33
N ARG A 505 4.08 0.13 -46.73
CA ARG A 505 3.85 -1.13 -46.00
C ARG A 505 4.15 -0.96 -44.51
N ARG A 506 3.27 -1.47 -43.63
CA ARG A 506 3.44 -1.47 -42.16
C ARG A 506 4.87 -1.93 -41.78
N ARG A 507 5.68 -1.01 -41.27
CA ARG A 507 7.03 -1.26 -40.76
C ARG A 507 7.16 -0.68 -39.35
N ILE A 508 7.72 -1.48 -38.45
CA ILE A 508 8.02 -1.16 -37.06
C ILE A 508 9.17 -0.11 -37.02
N PRO A 509 9.29 0.73 -35.97
CA PRO A 509 10.45 1.62 -35.81
C PRO A 509 11.77 0.85 -35.80
N PHE A 510 12.80 1.37 -36.50
CA PHE A 510 14.13 0.78 -36.49
C PHE A 510 14.80 0.88 -35.10
N SER A 511 14.48 1.96 -34.39
CA SER A 511 14.79 2.23 -32.98
C SER A 511 14.20 1.22 -32.00
N MET A 512 13.14 0.48 -32.36
CA MET A 512 12.57 -0.53 -31.46
C MET A 512 13.59 -1.63 -31.18
N ILE A 513 13.96 -1.83 -29.91
CA ILE A 513 14.93 -2.84 -29.48
C ILE A 513 14.40 -4.26 -29.66
N SER A 514 15.30 -5.26 -29.61
CA SER A 514 14.87 -6.66 -29.71
C SER A 514 14.09 -7.08 -28.46
N PHE A 515 13.19 -8.06 -28.60
CA PHE A 515 12.51 -8.62 -27.43
C PHE A 515 13.49 -9.19 -26.40
N ASN A 516 14.58 -9.82 -26.85
CA ASN A 516 15.58 -10.41 -25.94
C ASN A 516 16.30 -9.35 -25.10
N ASP A 517 16.51 -8.14 -25.65
CA ASP A 517 17.18 -7.05 -24.93
C ASP A 517 16.20 -6.27 -24.05
N PHE A 518 14.95 -6.13 -24.50
CA PHE A 518 13.84 -5.66 -23.68
C PHE A 518 13.64 -6.56 -22.45
N MET A 519 13.60 -7.88 -22.65
CA MET A 519 13.41 -8.86 -21.59
C MET A 519 14.53 -8.82 -20.54
N LYS A 520 15.79 -8.66 -20.94
CA LYS A 520 16.91 -8.48 -19.97
C LYS A 520 16.68 -7.27 -19.05
N LYS A 521 16.23 -6.15 -19.61
CA LYS A 521 15.95 -4.92 -18.83
C LYS A 521 14.77 -5.14 -17.88
N GLU A 522 13.68 -5.71 -18.38
CA GLU A 522 12.41 -5.81 -17.64
C GLU A 522 12.40 -6.96 -16.62
N VAL A 523 13.27 -7.98 -16.77
CA VAL A 523 13.54 -8.97 -15.72
C VAL A 523 14.22 -8.31 -14.51
N ALA A 524 15.18 -7.40 -14.72
CA ALA A 524 15.84 -6.70 -13.62
C ALA A 524 14.85 -5.85 -12.79
N ASP A 525 13.85 -5.24 -13.44
CA ASP A 525 12.75 -4.54 -12.74
C ASP A 525 11.97 -5.48 -11.81
N ILE A 526 11.66 -6.70 -12.26
CA ILE A 526 10.96 -7.72 -11.44
C ILE A 526 11.88 -8.27 -10.34
N GLU A 527 13.17 -8.47 -10.59
CA GLU A 527 14.14 -8.93 -9.57
C GLU A 527 14.41 -7.85 -8.49
N GLU A 528 14.34 -6.57 -8.83
CA GLU A 528 14.57 -5.46 -7.89
C GLU A 528 13.30 -5.08 -7.09
N TYR A 529 12.11 -5.16 -7.69
CA TYR A 529 10.85 -4.64 -7.10
C TYR A 529 9.70 -5.66 -6.98
N GLY A 530 9.78 -6.83 -7.63
CA GLY A 530 8.73 -7.86 -7.66
C GLY A 530 7.64 -7.68 -8.72
N VAL A 531 7.64 -6.55 -9.43
CA VAL A 531 6.60 -6.12 -10.39
C VAL A 531 7.23 -5.32 -11.54
N LEU A 532 6.48 -5.16 -12.65
CA LEU A 532 6.87 -4.30 -13.75
C LEU A 532 6.49 -2.84 -13.49
N PHE A 533 7.09 -1.92 -14.22
CA PHE A 533 6.72 -0.50 -14.23
C PHE A 533 6.35 -0.02 -15.63
N GLU A 534 5.38 0.88 -15.73
CA GLU A 534 5.03 1.54 -16.99
C GLU A 534 4.77 3.03 -16.81
N LYS A 535 5.12 3.81 -17.84
CA LYS A 535 4.82 5.23 -17.90
C LYS A 535 3.32 5.49 -17.98
N VAL A 536 2.85 6.51 -17.26
CA VAL A 536 1.52 7.07 -17.41
C VAL A 536 1.45 7.90 -18.70
N ALA A 537 0.43 7.69 -19.52
CA ALA A 537 0.18 8.41 -20.77
C ALA A 537 -0.79 9.58 -20.61
N SER A 538 -1.81 9.46 -19.75
CA SER A 538 -2.70 10.57 -19.41
C SER A 538 -3.24 10.47 -17.99
N VAL A 539 -3.62 11.63 -17.44
CA VAL A 539 -4.21 11.79 -16.10
C VAL A 539 -5.41 12.73 -16.25
N LYS A 540 -6.58 12.31 -15.78
CA LYS A 540 -7.84 13.05 -15.97
C LYS A 540 -8.64 13.05 -14.66
N LYS A 541 -8.88 14.22 -14.08
CA LYS A 541 -9.85 14.36 -12.99
C LYS A 541 -11.27 14.34 -13.55
N ILE A 542 -12.13 13.52 -12.96
CA ILE A 542 -13.56 13.43 -13.27
C ILE A 542 -14.33 13.80 -12.01
N SER A 543 -15.12 14.86 -12.07
CA SER A 543 -16.08 15.21 -11.02
C SER A 543 -17.37 14.42 -11.27
N ARG A 544 -17.57 13.34 -10.53
CA ARG A 544 -18.80 12.53 -10.53
C ARG A 544 -19.03 11.97 -9.13
N GLU A 545 -20.29 11.87 -8.73
CA GLU A 545 -20.63 11.03 -7.59
C GLU A 545 -20.52 9.56 -7.96
N CYS A 546 -19.86 8.78 -7.10
CA CYS A 546 -19.68 7.35 -7.25
C CYS A 546 -19.46 6.69 -5.88
N GLU A 547 -19.76 5.39 -5.79
CA GLU A 547 -19.32 4.57 -4.67
C GLU A 547 -17.85 4.19 -4.89
N VAL A 548 -17.04 4.35 -3.84
CA VAL A 548 -15.61 4.01 -3.79
C VAL A 548 -15.34 3.10 -2.59
N PHE A 549 -14.34 2.25 -2.70
CA PHE A 549 -14.14 1.06 -1.90
C PHE A 549 -12.66 0.95 -1.52
N ASP A 550 -12.32 0.17 -0.50
CA ASP A 550 -10.92 -0.17 -0.20
C ASP A 550 -10.83 -1.50 0.56
N PHE A 551 -9.64 -2.10 0.57
CA PHE A 551 -9.32 -3.23 1.46
C PHE A 551 -8.24 -2.83 2.46
N THR A 552 -8.50 -3.08 3.74
CA THR A 552 -7.37 -3.39 4.62
C THR A 552 -6.81 -4.75 4.22
N ILE A 553 -5.50 -4.77 3.98
CA ILE A 553 -4.66 -5.96 3.87
C ILE A 553 -3.76 -6.03 5.11
N ALA A 554 -3.77 -7.15 5.83
CA ALA A 554 -3.16 -7.22 7.17
C ALA A 554 -1.63 -7.10 7.18
N GLU A 555 -0.95 -7.73 6.22
CA GLU A 555 0.50 -7.96 6.29
C GLU A 555 1.31 -7.01 5.40
N THR A 556 0.87 -6.86 4.15
CA THR A 556 1.56 -6.08 3.12
C THR A 556 1.05 -4.63 3.03
N HIS A 557 -0.11 -4.36 3.63
CA HIS A 557 -0.87 -3.11 3.48
C HIS A 557 -1.16 -2.73 2.02
N ASN A 558 -1.15 -3.69 1.10
CA ASN A 558 -1.37 -3.42 -0.32
C ASN A 558 -1.92 -4.61 -1.11
N PHE A 559 -2.52 -4.32 -2.26
CA PHE A 559 -3.13 -5.26 -3.19
C PHE A 559 -3.03 -4.72 -4.63
N ILE A 560 -3.37 -5.52 -5.63
CA ILE A 560 -3.43 -5.13 -7.05
C ILE A 560 -4.87 -4.82 -7.47
N ALA A 561 -5.16 -3.56 -7.77
CA ALA A 561 -6.41 -3.08 -8.38
C ALA A 561 -6.13 -2.43 -9.73
N ASN A 562 -6.73 -2.95 -10.81
CA ASN A 562 -6.42 -2.62 -12.22
C ASN A 562 -4.92 -2.73 -12.61
N GLY A 563 -4.02 -3.05 -11.66
CA GLY A 563 -2.56 -2.99 -11.75
C GLY A 563 -1.78 -2.37 -10.54
N PHE A 564 -2.39 -1.66 -9.54
CA PHE A 564 -1.73 -0.60 -8.69
C PHE A 564 -1.97 -0.69 -7.08
N VAL A 565 -1.40 0.14 -6.10
CA VAL A 565 -0.91 -0.20 -4.63
C VAL A 565 -0.71 0.94 -3.43
N VAL A 566 -0.81 0.78 -2.02
CA VAL A 566 -0.91 1.86 -0.84
C VAL A 566 -0.07 1.90 0.60
N SER A 567 -0.12 2.92 1.60
CA SER A 567 0.47 3.02 3.09
C SER A 567 0.39 4.38 4.07
N ASN A 568 0.71 4.48 5.46
CA ASN A 568 0.60 5.70 6.48
C ASN A 568 1.38 5.91 7.97
N CYS A 569 1.01 6.77 9.05
CA CYS A 569 1.86 7.67 10.07
C CYS A 569 1.74 7.91 11.74
N GLY A 570 2.48 8.86 12.52
CA GLY A 570 2.45 9.38 14.05
C GLY A 570 3.70 10.05 14.92
N VAL A 571 3.76 10.43 16.29
CA VAL A 571 4.77 11.41 17.11
C VAL A 571 5.35 11.29 18.65
N ARG A 572 6.61 11.77 19.12
CA ARG A 572 7.32 12.02 20.53
C ARG A 572 8.64 12.95 20.62
N LEU A 573 9.18 13.47 21.79
CA LEU A 573 10.56 14.11 22.05
C LEU A 573 11.42 13.65 23.31
N VAL A 574 12.78 13.71 23.23
CA VAL A 574 13.81 13.36 24.28
C VAL A 574 15.01 14.37 24.33
N SER A 575 15.66 14.64 25.47
CA SER A 575 16.94 15.40 25.59
C SER A 575 18.11 14.50 26.05
N THR A 576 19.38 14.88 25.79
CA THR A 576 20.54 13.98 25.99
C THR A 576 21.50 14.33 27.13
N GLY A 577 21.54 15.60 27.54
CA GLY A 577 22.57 16.12 28.46
C GLY A 577 23.97 16.27 27.84
N LEU A 578 24.13 16.09 26.52
CA LEU A 578 25.38 16.32 25.79
C LEU A 578 25.33 17.62 25.00
N SER A 579 26.47 18.28 24.86
CA SER A 579 26.65 19.42 23.95
C SER A 579 26.77 19.01 22.48
N VAL A 580 26.48 19.93 21.56
CA VAL A 580 26.69 19.72 20.11
C VAL A 580 28.14 19.38 19.79
N GLU A 581 29.13 20.00 20.44
CA GLU A 581 30.55 19.76 20.15
C GLU A 581 31.06 18.40 20.67
N GLU A 582 30.44 17.80 21.68
CA GLU A 582 30.68 16.39 22.05
C GLU A 582 30.13 15.41 21.01
N VAL A 583 28.92 15.66 20.49
CA VAL A 583 28.21 14.71 19.62
C VAL A 583 28.68 14.78 18.18
N LYS A 584 28.90 15.98 17.66
CA LYS A 584 29.26 16.30 16.26
C LYS A 584 30.43 15.48 15.70
N PRO A 585 31.54 15.20 16.44
CA PRO A 585 32.59 14.30 15.98
C PRO A 585 32.13 12.86 15.66
N LYS A 586 31.14 12.32 16.37
CA LYS A 586 30.60 10.96 16.15
C LYS A 586 29.19 10.94 15.53
N LEU A 587 28.64 12.10 15.17
CA LEU A 587 27.26 12.26 14.72
C LEU A 587 26.90 11.34 13.54
N LYS A 588 27.85 11.09 12.64
CA LYS A 588 27.67 10.14 11.53
C LYS A 588 27.45 8.71 12.03
N GLU A 589 28.35 8.23 12.89
CA GLU A 589 28.26 6.89 13.51
C GLU A 589 26.99 6.75 14.34
N LEU A 590 26.60 7.80 15.07
CA LEU A 590 25.38 7.83 15.89
C LEU A 590 24.12 7.63 15.04
N VAL A 591 24.00 8.35 13.92
CA VAL A 591 22.86 8.23 12.98
C VAL A 591 22.90 6.88 12.23
N ASP A 592 24.07 6.41 11.80
CA ASP A 592 24.22 5.07 11.20
C ASP A 592 23.85 3.96 12.22
N GLY A 593 24.18 4.17 13.49
CA GLY A 593 23.86 3.30 14.62
C GLY A 593 22.35 3.22 14.88
N PHE A 594 21.64 4.35 14.90
CA PHE A 594 20.17 4.36 14.99
C PHE A 594 19.52 3.68 13.79
N TYR A 595 19.96 4.00 12.56
CA TYR A 595 19.38 3.45 11.32
C TYR A 595 19.54 1.92 11.25
N SER A 596 20.66 1.40 11.78
CA SER A 596 20.89 -0.04 11.92
C SER A 596 20.10 -0.68 13.08
N ASN A 597 19.65 0.10 14.07
CA ASN A 597 19.00 -0.42 15.27
C ASN A 597 17.47 -0.29 15.30
N ILE A 598 16.89 0.65 14.56
CA ILE A 598 15.47 1.02 14.63
C ILE A 598 14.83 0.75 13.25
N PRO A 599 13.91 -0.24 13.12
CA PRO A 599 13.32 -0.57 11.82
C PRO A 599 12.45 0.56 11.27
N VAL A 600 12.70 0.96 10.03
CA VAL A 600 11.97 2.00 9.28
C VAL A 600 11.38 1.43 7.99
N GLY A 601 10.40 2.10 7.38
CA GLY A 601 9.78 1.68 6.12
C GLY A 601 8.41 1.00 6.25
N VAL A 602 7.74 0.85 5.10
CA VAL A 602 6.48 0.11 4.94
C VAL A 602 6.73 -1.39 5.13
N GLY A 603 5.85 -2.09 5.85
CA GLY A 603 5.93 -3.54 6.06
C GLY A 603 7.06 -4.02 7.00
N SER A 604 8.00 -3.15 7.37
CA SER A 604 9.07 -3.46 8.32
C SER A 604 8.53 -3.97 9.65
N LYS A 605 9.10 -5.07 10.14
CA LYS A 605 8.70 -5.77 11.37
C LYS A 605 9.58 -5.36 12.54
N GLY A 606 9.01 -5.38 13.74
CA GLY A 606 9.71 -5.11 14.99
C GLY A 606 10.73 -6.19 15.36
N LYS A 607 11.71 -5.82 16.18
CA LYS A 607 12.68 -6.78 16.77
C LYS A 607 12.10 -7.60 17.93
N ILE A 608 10.85 -7.36 18.30
CA ILE A 608 10.14 -7.99 19.40
C ILE A 608 9.07 -8.90 18.80
N HIS A 609 8.93 -10.11 19.35
CA HIS A 609 7.93 -11.09 18.92
C HIS A 609 7.01 -11.38 20.10
N LEU A 610 5.79 -10.84 20.05
CA LEU A 610 4.80 -10.97 21.11
C LEU A 610 3.89 -12.18 20.90
N LYS A 611 3.48 -12.80 22.01
CA LYS A 611 2.24 -13.60 22.04
C LYS A 611 1.03 -12.67 22.04
N SER A 612 -0.14 -13.17 21.63
CA SER A 612 -1.37 -12.35 21.64
C SER A 612 -1.75 -11.84 23.03
N SER A 613 -1.42 -12.58 24.11
CA SER A 613 -1.61 -12.11 25.49
C SER A 613 -0.70 -10.92 25.83
N GLU A 614 0.55 -10.94 25.36
CA GLU A 614 1.50 -9.84 25.61
C GLU A 614 1.19 -8.60 24.79
N LEU A 615 0.55 -8.76 23.62
CA LEU A 615 -0.02 -7.63 22.89
C LEU A 615 -1.22 -7.04 23.65
N ASP A 616 -2.04 -7.86 24.31
CA ASP A 616 -3.13 -7.36 25.14
C ASP A 616 -2.61 -6.67 26.43
N GLU A 617 -1.50 -7.14 27.01
CA GLU A 617 -0.74 -6.41 28.05
C GLU A 617 -0.31 -5.02 27.54
N VAL A 618 0.31 -4.92 26.35
CA VAL A 618 0.70 -3.65 25.69
C VAL A 618 -0.50 -2.71 25.50
N LEU A 619 -1.64 -3.25 25.08
CA LEU A 619 -2.88 -2.49 24.85
C LEU A 619 -3.50 -1.97 26.16
N VAL A 620 -3.26 -2.61 27.31
CA VAL A 620 -3.72 -2.15 28.64
C VAL A 620 -2.72 -1.22 29.33
N GLN A 621 -1.42 -1.53 29.25
CA GLN A 621 -0.36 -0.88 30.05
C GLN A 621 0.38 0.24 29.30
N GLY A 622 0.33 0.28 27.97
CA GLY A 622 1.01 1.28 27.15
C GLY A 622 2.52 1.29 27.34
N ALA A 623 3.12 2.47 27.53
CA ALA A 623 4.56 2.60 27.81
C ALA A 623 5.00 1.85 29.08
N GLY A 624 4.09 1.59 30.03
CA GLY A 624 4.37 0.82 31.24
C GLY A 624 4.88 -0.59 30.94
N TRP A 625 4.29 -1.27 29.94
CA TRP A 625 4.71 -2.60 29.50
C TRP A 625 6.17 -2.63 29.06
N ALA A 626 6.56 -1.64 28.24
CA ALA A 626 7.93 -1.53 27.76
C ALA A 626 8.91 -1.34 28.93
N VAL A 627 8.58 -0.49 29.91
CA VAL A 627 9.38 -0.32 31.12
C VAL A 627 9.47 -1.62 31.95
N GLU A 628 8.36 -2.32 32.15
CA GLU A 628 8.33 -3.61 32.88
C GLU A 628 9.17 -4.70 32.21
N LYS A 629 9.24 -4.70 30.87
CA LYS A 629 10.09 -5.63 30.08
C LYS A 629 11.52 -5.12 29.88
N GLY A 630 11.95 -4.07 30.58
CA GLY A 630 13.32 -3.52 30.55
C GLY A 630 13.65 -2.66 29.33
N LEU A 631 12.64 -2.22 28.58
CA LEU A 631 12.72 -1.39 27.36
C LEU A 631 12.32 0.07 27.65
N GLY A 632 12.84 0.63 28.74
CA GLY A 632 12.58 2.00 29.17
C GLY A 632 13.01 2.27 30.61
N ASP A 633 13.07 3.54 31.01
CA ASP A 633 13.26 3.91 32.41
C ASP A 633 11.89 4.21 33.06
N LYS A 634 11.68 3.83 34.32
CA LYS A 634 10.44 4.17 35.05
C LYS A 634 10.18 5.68 35.18
N ARG A 635 11.23 6.51 35.04
CA ARG A 635 11.10 7.98 34.98
C ARG A 635 10.43 8.50 33.71
N ASP A 636 10.45 7.74 32.61
CA ASP A 636 9.92 8.17 31.30
C ASP A 636 8.40 8.32 31.32
N LEU A 637 7.72 7.40 32.01
CA LEU A 637 6.27 7.37 32.14
C LEU A 637 5.75 8.72 32.65
N LYS A 638 6.39 9.26 33.68
CA LYS A 638 6.06 10.56 34.29
C LYS A 638 6.10 11.74 33.31
N PHE A 639 6.88 11.65 32.23
CA PHE A 639 6.99 12.69 31.19
C PHE A 639 6.25 12.32 29.90
N CYS A 640 5.44 11.27 29.92
CA CYS A 640 4.49 10.98 28.83
C CYS A 640 3.10 11.54 29.17
N GLU A 641 2.36 11.99 28.17
CA GLU A 641 0.94 12.32 28.30
C GLU A 641 0.15 11.09 28.81
N GLU A 642 -0.77 11.32 29.75
CA GLU A 642 -1.46 10.26 30.54
C GLU A 642 -0.50 9.21 31.13
N GLU A 643 0.67 9.65 31.57
CA GLU A 643 1.79 8.81 32.04
C GLU A 643 2.22 7.70 31.04
N GLY A 644 1.90 7.89 29.75
CA GLY A 644 2.16 6.93 28.67
C GLY A 644 1.12 5.80 28.60
N ARG A 645 -0.03 5.96 29.28
CA ARG A 645 -1.10 4.97 29.40
C ARG A 645 -2.47 5.63 29.60
N MET A 646 -3.26 5.70 28.54
CA MET A 646 -4.71 5.94 28.65
C MET A 646 -5.36 4.88 29.54
N SER A 647 -6.09 5.32 30.56
CA SER A 647 -6.91 4.45 31.41
C SER A 647 -8.18 3.97 30.68
N GLY A 648 -8.85 2.95 31.21
CA GLY A 648 -10.05 2.39 30.58
C GLY A 648 -9.82 1.70 29.23
N ALA A 649 -8.57 1.46 28.84
CA ALA A 649 -8.23 0.69 27.64
C ALA A 649 -8.63 -0.79 27.81
N ASP A 650 -9.34 -1.35 26.83
CA ASP A 650 -9.88 -2.73 26.87
C ASP A 650 -9.55 -3.48 25.57
N PRO A 651 -8.62 -4.46 25.60
CA PRO A 651 -8.25 -5.24 24.42
C PRO A 651 -9.39 -6.11 23.88
N SER A 652 -10.47 -6.36 24.60
CA SER A 652 -11.65 -7.06 24.05
C SER A 652 -12.40 -6.21 23.02
N LYS A 653 -12.22 -4.88 23.08
CA LYS A 653 -12.80 -3.88 22.16
C LYS A 653 -11.88 -3.59 20.97
N VAL A 654 -10.64 -4.06 20.99
CA VAL A 654 -9.73 -4.03 19.85
C VAL A 654 -9.90 -5.30 19.02
N SER A 655 -10.23 -5.17 17.74
CA SER A 655 -10.46 -6.35 16.87
C SER A 655 -9.21 -7.23 16.75
N SER A 656 -9.43 -8.54 16.55
CA SER A 656 -8.36 -9.50 16.27
C SER A 656 -7.52 -9.11 15.05
N LEU A 657 -8.15 -8.46 14.07
CA LEU A 657 -7.48 -7.86 12.91
C LEU A 657 -6.55 -6.69 13.31
N ALA A 658 -7.03 -5.75 14.12
CA ALA A 658 -6.21 -4.65 14.62
C ALA A 658 -4.98 -5.17 15.36
N LYS A 659 -5.15 -6.22 16.18
CA LYS A 659 -4.08 -6.96 16.84
C LYS A 659 -3.11 -7.64 15.86
N GLN A 660 -3.61 -8.32 14.83
CA GLN A 660 -2.78 -8.96 13.80
C GLN A 660 -1.93 -7.95 13.02
N ARG A 661 -2.48 -6.77 12.69
CA ARG A 661 -1.73 -5.68 12.05
C ARG A 661 -0.68 -5.05 12.97
N GLY A 662 -1.02 -4.88 14.25
CA GLY A 662 -0.14 -4.23 15.23
C GLY A 662 1.00 -5.10 15.75
N GLY A 663 0.74 -6.36 16.11
CA GLY A 663 1.70 -7.24 16.79
C GLY A 663 3.08 -7.31 16.12
N PRO A 664 3.18 -7.56 14.81
CA PRO A 664 4.45 -7.61 14.09
C PRO A 664 5.16 -6.26 13.93
N GLN A 665 4.49 -5.13 14.20
CA GLN A 665 4.96 -3.77 13.94
C GLN A 665 5.38 -3.01 15.20
N LEU A 666 5.35 -3.63 16.39
CA LEU A 666 5.72 -2.96 17.63
C LEU A 666 7.25 -2.77 17.72
N GLY A 667 7.69 -1.55 18.01
CA GLY A 667 9.09 -1.15 17.84
C GLY A 667 9.43 -0.97 16.37
N THR A 668 8.61 -0.19 15.64
CA THR A 668 8.91 0.24 14.25
C THR A 668 8.56 1.70 14.07
N LEU A 669 9.39 2.39 13.29
CA LEU A 669 9.19 3.80 12.97
C LEU A 669 8.07 4.00 11.94
N GLY A 670 7.97 3.10 10.95
CA GLY A 670 7.07 3.23 9.80
C GLY A 670 7.63 4.14 8.71
N SER A 671 6.73 4.74 7.92
CA SER A 671 7.03 5.55 6.73
C SER A 671 6.24 6.86 6.65
N GLY A 672 6.64 7.78 5.76
CA GLY A 672 5.89 9.01 5.46
C GLY A 672 6.41 10.21 6.24
N ASN A 673 5.56 10.96 6.96
CA ASN A 673 6.03 12.01 7.87
C ASN A 673 6.66 11.47 9.16
N HIS A 674 6.65 10.16 9.38
CA HIS A 674 7.54 9.47 10.31
C HIS A 674 9.02 9.86 10.13
N PHE A 675 9.74 9.95 11.24
CA PHE A 675 11.17 10.26 11.32
C PHE A 675 11.73 9.97 12.72
N LEU A 676 13.05 9.87 12.82
CA LEU A 676 13.80 10.08 14.06
C LEU A 676 14.86 11.14 13.78
N GLU A 677 14.92 12.17 14.61
CA GLU A 677 15.71 13.37 14.33
C GLU A 677 16.58 13.74 15.54
N VAL A 678 17.89 13.76 15.36
CA VAL A 678 18.87 14.31 16.28
C VAL A 678 18.93 15.82 16.03
N GLN A 679 18.60 16.61 17.03
CA GLN A 679 18.45 18.07 16.93
C GLN A 679 19.38 18.76 17.93
N VAL A 680 19.88 19.94 17.58
CA VAL A 680 20.52 20.87 18.54
C VAL A 680 19.47 21.86 19.01
N ILE A 681 19.46 22.17 20.32
CA ILE A 681 18.76 23.34 20.86
C ILE A 681 19.48 24.59 20.34
N GLU A 682 19.07 25.08 19.18
CA GLU A 682 19.68 26.21 18.46
C GLU A 682 19.54 27.51 19.24
N LYS A 683 18.37 27.71 19.86
CA LYS A 683 18.08 28.92 20.64
C LYS A 683 17.08 28.67 21.75
N VAL A 684 17.35 29.22 22.93
CA VAL A 684 16.42 29.30 24.06
C VAL A 684 15.79 30.71 24.13
N PHE A 685 14.50 30.75 24.45
CA PHE A 685 13.68 31.98 24.55
C PHE A 685 13.18 32.23 25.99
N ASP A 686 13.15 31.19 26.83
CA ASP A 686 12.97 31.29 28.28
C ASP A 686 13.88 30.27 28.97
N GLU A 687 15.04 30.72 29.43
CA GLU A 687 16.04 29.91 30.15
C GLU A 687 15.46 29.23 31.39
N ARG A 688 14.56 29.90 32.12
CA ARG A 688 14.00 29.41 33.38
C ARG A 688 13.03 28.25 33.15
N THR A 689 12.30 28.28 32.04
CA THR A 689 11.40 27.20 31.61
C THR A 689 12.19 26.10 30.89
N ALA A 690 13.13 26.43 30.01
CA ALA A 690 14.02 25.47 29.34
C ALA A 690 14.80 24.61 30.35
N LYS A 691 15.41 25.25 31.36
CA LYS A 691 16.12 24.56 32.46
C LYS A 691 15.21 23.64 33.29
N LYS A 692 13.93 23.96 33.43
CA LYS A 692 12.95 23.04 34.04
C LYS A 692 12.61 21.85 33.13
N PHE A 693 12.52 22.07 31.83
CA PHE A 693 12.32 21.01 30.82
C PHE A 693 13.59 20.15 30.58
N GLY A 694 14.73 20.50 31.18
CA GLY A 694 15.98 19.74 31.03
C GLY A 694 16.61 19.92 29.64
N VAL A 695 16.52 21.14 29.10
CA VAL A 695 17.17 21.58 27.85
C VAL A 695 17.85 22.93 28.05
N GLU A 696 18.97 23.13 27.37
CA GLU A 696 19.74 24.39 27.36
C GLU A 696 20.35 24.61 25.96
N GLU A 697 20.76 25.85 25.66
CA GLU A 697 21.26 26.22 24.34
C GLU A 697 22.55 25.47 23.99
N GLY A 698 22.65 24.94 22.77
CA GLY A 698 23.74 24.08 22.33
C GLY A 698 23.65 22.61 22.75
N MET A 699 22.66 22.20 23.57
CA MET A 699 22.44 20.78 23.91
C MET A 699 21.89 19.98 22.71
N VAL A 700 22.22 18.68 22.64
CA VAL A 700 21.61 17.73 21.70
C VAL A 700 20.35 17.08 22.28
N SER A 701 19.36 16.86 21.42
CA SER A 701 18.06 16.24 21.71
C SER A 701 17.67 15.26 20.58
N VAL A 702 16.64 14.44 20.80
CA VAL A 702 16.13 13.45 19.83
C VAL A 702 14.61 13.48 19.77
N MET A 703 14.05 13.81 18.60
CA MET A 703 12.62 13.73 18.32
C MET A 703 12.27 12.42 17.58
N VAL A 704 11.14 11.78 17.91
CA VAL A 704 10.75 10.46 17.42
C VAL A 704 9.33 10.51 16.87
N HIS A 705 9.18 10.76 15.57
CA HIS A 705 7.90 10.78 14.87
C HIS A 705 7.44 9.32 14.58
N THR A 706 6.72 8.64 15.51
CA THR A 706 5.94 7.41 15.19
C THR A 706 4.59 7.17 15.90
N GLY A 707 3.65 6.52 15.20
CA GLY A 707 2.27 6.31 15.62
C GLY A 707 1.89 4.91 16.09
N SER A 708 0.58 4.65 16.06
CA SER A 708 -0.08 3.38 16.41
C SER A 708 0.02 2.30 15.33
N ARG A 709 0.79 2.57 14.26
CA ARG A 709 1.05 1.65 13.14
C ARG A 709 -0.25 1.06 12.57
N GLY A 710 -0.23 -0.15 12.02
CA GLY A 710 -1.43 -0.77 11.44
C GLY A 710 -2.62 -1.00 12.42
N LEU A 711 -2.40 -0.88 13.73
CA LEU A 711 -3.42 -1.16 14.75
C LEU A 711 -4.42 -0.01 14.92
N GLY A 712 -3.94 1.24 15.04
CA GLY A 712 -4.82 2.39 15.26
C GLY A 712 -5.65 2.76 14.03
N HIS A 713 -5.09 2.59 12.83
CA HIS A 713 -5.81 2.64 11.56
C HIS A 713 -7.03 1.70 11.58
N GLN A 714 -6.84 0.45 12.02
CA GLN A 714 -7.94 -0.52 12.08
C GLN A 714 -8.96 -0.16 13.17
N VAL A 715 -8.52 0.31 14.33
CA VAL A 715 -9.45 0.75 15.39
C VAL A 715 -10.31 1.92 14.92
N CYS A 716 -9.75 2.89 14.20
CA CYS A 716 -10.56 3.95 13.61
C CYS A 716 -11.58 3.39 12.61
N GLU A 717 -11.12 2.54 11.68
CA GLU A 717 -11.94 1.87 10.67
C GLU A 717 -13.11 1.07 11.28
N ASP A 718 -12.84 0.26 12.31
CA ASP A 718 -13.85 -0.55 12.99
C ASP A 718 -14.88 0.29 13.78
N TYR A 719 -14.52 1.50 14.24
CA TYR A 719 -15.38 2.33 15.10
C TYR A 719 -16.06 3.52 14.43
N VAL A 720 -15.50 4.11 13.37
CA VAL A 720 -16.31 4.96 12.48
C VAL A 720 -17.45 4.11 11.94
N ARG A 721 -17.16 2.84 11.60
CA ARG A 721 -18.18 1.81 11.34
C ARG A 721 -19.12 1.66 12.54
N LYS A 722 -18.64 1.33 13.76
CA LYS A 722 -19.52 1.10 14.95
C LYS A 722 -20.50 2.24 15.20
N MET A 723 -20.10 3.48 14.94
CA MET A 723 -20.94 4.65 15.17
C MET A 723 -21.92 4.94 14.03
N LEU A 724 -21.57 4.59 12.78
CA LEU A 724 -22.38 4.98 11.63
C LEU A 724 -23.77 4.30 11.58
N SER A 725 -23.95 3.06 12.07
CA SER A 725 -25.32 2.49 12.12
C SER A 725 -26.19 2.99 13.26
N VAL A 726 -25.61 3.73 14.22
CA VAL A 726 -26.35 4.22 15.39
C VAL A 726 -26.75 5.68 15.28
N GLU A 727 -26.49 6.31 14.12
CA GLU A 727 -27.02 7.64 13.78
C GLU A 727 -28.55 7.70 13.99
N GLN A 728 -29.30 6.71 13.47
CA GLN A 728 -30.75 6.63 13.65
C GLN A 728 -31.16 6.24 15.09
N LYS A 729 -30.42 5.33 15.75
CA LYS A 729 -30.63 4.93 17.16
C LYS A 729 -30.61 6.16 18.09
N TYR A 730 -29.78 7.15 17.75
CA TYR A 730 -29.55 8.36 18.54
C TYR A 730 -30.10 9.65 17.90
N LYS A 731 -30.84 9.55 16.79
CA LYS A 731 -31.42 10.69 16.04
C LYS A 731 -30.42 11.80 15.72
N LEU A 732 -29.19 11.40 15.42
CA LEU A 732 -28.14 12.30 14.97
C LEU A 732 -28.44 12.75 13.52
N SER A 733 -27.90 13.91 13.14
CA SER A 733 -28.05 14.49 11.80
C SER A 733 -26.67 14.92 11.32
N LEU A 734 -25.99 14.06 10.58
CA LEU A 734 -24.62 14.32 10.13
C LEU A 734 -24.59 15.27 8.92
N PRO A 735 -23.89 16.42 8.99
CA PRO A 735 -23.73 17.34 7.86
C PRO A 735 -22.68 16.84 6.85
N ASP A 736 -21.86 15.87 7.26
CA ASP A 736 -21.00 15.06 6.42
C ASP A 736 -20.83 13.70 7.11
N ASN A 737 -20.86 12.62 6.34
CA ASN A 737 -20.78 11.26 6.88
C ASN A 737 -19.34 10.88 7.27
N GLU A 738 -18.34 11.61 6.76
CA GLU A 738 -16.97 11.54 7.27
C GLU A 738 -16.87 12.03 8.74
N LEU A 739 -17.95 12.58 9.32
CA LEU A 739 -18.09 12.97 10.73
C LEU A 739 -18.85 11.95 11.62
N ALA A 740 -19.02 10.71 11.14
CA ALA A 740 -19.63 9.61 11.88
C ALA A 740 -19.35 9.63 13.39
N CYS A 741 -20.40 9.58 14.21
CA CYS A 741 -20.28 9.79 15.64
C CYS A 741 -21.40 9.09 16.43
N ALA A 742 -21.16 8.86 17.72
CA ALA A 742 -22.15 8.33 18.66
C ALA A 742 -22.18 9.21 19.93
N PRO A 743 -23.31 9.29 20.65
CA PRO A 743 -23.40 10.13 21.85
C PRO A 743 -22.48 9.65 22.96
N ILE A 744 -21.90 10.58 23.69
CA ILE A 744 -21.16 10.34 24.92
C ILE A 744 -22.11 9.67 25.93
N GLY A 745 -21.68 8.54 26.50
CA GLY A 745 -22.54 7.67 27.34
C GLY A 745 -23.23 6.52 26.58
N SER A 746 -23.12 6.43 25.25
CA SER A 746 -23.53 5.24 24.49
C SER A 746 -22.52 4.09 24.60
N GLU A 747 -22.99 2.85 24.41
CA GLU A 747 -22.14 1.66 24.31
C GLU A 747 -21.18 1.75 23.11
N GLU A 748 -21.61 2.38 22.03
CA GLU A 748 -20.80 2.59 20.82
C GLU A 748 -19.68 3.61 21.05
N ALA A 749 -19.94 4.65 21.86
CA ALA A 749 -18.93 5.62 22.29
C ALA A 749 -17.95 5.01 23.32
N ASP A 750 -18.47 4.36 24.37
CA ASP A 750 -17.66 3.73 25.43
C ASP A 750 -16.71 2.66 24.88
N ASP A 751 -17.20 1.77 24.01
CA ASP A 751 -16.35 0.80 23.32
C ASP A 751 -15.30 1.45 22.41
N TYR A 752 -15.62 2.59 21.77
CA TYR A 752 -14.63 3.32 21.00
C TYR A 752 -13.55 3.94 21.89
N PHE A 753 -13.92 4.59 23.01
CA PHE A 753 -12.94 5.12 23.95
C PHE A 753 -12.02 4.02 24.45
N LYS A 754 -12.57 2.86 24.83
CA LYS A 754 -11.82 1.64 25.18
C LYS A 754 -10.81 1.23 24.10
N ALA A 755 -11.24 1.08 22.86
CA ALA A 755 -10.39 0.63 21.75
C ALA A 755 -9.36 1.70 21.31
N MET A 756 -9.76 2.96 21.26
CA MET A 756 -8.89 4.11 20.97
C MET A 756 -7.81 4.23 22.05
N ASN A 757 -8.17 4.11 23.33
CA ASN A 757 -7.23 4.14 24.44
C ASN A 757 -6.21 3.01 24.33
N SER A 758 -6.64 1.80 23.92
CA SER A 758 -5.71 0.72 23.57
C SER A 758 -4.80 1.05 22.38
N ALA A 759 -5.32 1.65 21.30
CA ALA A 759 -4.49 2.07 20.16
C ALA A 759 -3.45 3.15 20.51
N VAL A 760 -3.82 4.07 21.40
CA VAL A 760 -2.94 5.11 21.96
C VAL A 760 -1.89 4.49 22.88
N ASN A 761 -2.26 3.52 23.72
CA ASN A 761 -1.34 2.75 24.56
C ASN A 761 -0.28 2.01 23.72
N TYR A 762 -0.71 1.33 22.65
CA TYR A 762 0.22 0.72 21.69
C TYR A 762 1.17 1.76 21.06
N ALA A 763 0.69 2.97 20.72
CA ALA A 763 1.54 4.03 20.19
C ALA A 763 2.57 4.53 21.21
N PHE A 764 2.18 4.76 22.47
CA PHE A 764 3.10 5.09 23.56
C PHE A 764 4.14 3.97 23.78
N CYS A 765 3.72 2.71 23.77
CA CYS A 765 4.63 1.56 23.87
C CYS A 765 5.63 1.51 22.70
N ASN A 766 5.17 1.73 21.47
CA ASN A 766 6.02 1.77 20.28
C ASN A 766 7.14 2.83 20.41
N ARG A 767 6.78 4.04 20.85
CA ARG A 767 7.73 5.14 21.07
C ARG A 767 8.65 4.93 22.26
N GLN A 768 8.15 4.26 23.31
CA GLN A 768 8.97 3.89 24.47
C GLN A 768 10.06 2.88 24.11
N ILE A 769 9.72 1.84 23.34
CA ILE A 769 10.67 0.84 22.81
C ILE A 769 11.74 1.50 21.94
N ILE A 770 11.34 2.41 21.03
CA ILE A 770 12.29 3.15 20.19
C ILE A 770 13.18 4.07 21.03
N THR A 771 12.64 4.73 22.07
CA THR A 771 13.44 5.52 23.03
C THR A 771 14.49 4.67 23.73
N SER A 772 14.16 3.42 24.11
CA SER A 772 15.12 2.48 24.68
C SER A 772 16.23 2.08 23.72
N TRP A 773 15.94 1.94 22.42
CA TRP A 773 16.96 1.65 21.41
C TRP A 773 17.83 2.86 21.08
N VAL A 774 17.28 4.08 21.13
CA VAL A 774 18.05 5.33 21.07
C VAL A 774 19.07 5.39 22.22
N ARG A 775 18.63 5.14 23.47
CA ARG A 775 19.54 4.99 24.62
C ARG A 775 20.61 3.93 24.38
N GLY A 776 20.20 2.75 23.91
CA GLY A 776 21.10 1.62 23.62
C GLY A 776 22.14 1.86 22.52
N VAL A 777 22.02 2.94 21.73
CA VAL A 777 23.07 3.42 20.81
C VAL A 777 23.86 4.57 21.45
N PHE A 778 23.20 5.56 22.08
CA PHE A 778 23.88 6.67 22.77
C PHE A 778 24.88 6.18 23.82
N TYR A 779 24.47 5.30 24.75
CA TYR A 779 25.33 4.85 25.86
C TYR A 779 26.55 4.04 25.40
N LYS A 780 26.55 3.50 24.17
CA LYS A 780 27.72 2.84 23.57
C LYS A 780 28.76 3.82 23.03
N MET A 781 28.35 5.05 22.69
CA MET A 781 29.20 6.08 22.09
C MET A 781 29.55 7.19 23.07
N PHE A 782 28.67 7.43 24.05
CA PHE A 782 28.72 8.47 25.07
C PHE A 782 28.22 7.89 26.40
N PRO A 783 29.07 7.16 27.17
CA PRO A 783 28.67 6.57 28.44
C PRO A 783 28.24 7.59 29.51
N GLN A 784 28.59 8.88 29.32
CA GLN A 784 28.21 10.00 30.20
C GLN A 784 26.83 10.60 29.88
N ALA A 785 26.18 10.20 28.79
CA ALA A 785 24.90 10.77 28.36
C ALA A 785 23.77 10.38 29.33
N ASP A 786 22.88 11.33 29.66
CA ASP A 786 21.70 11.06 30.50
C ASP A 786 20.42 11.44 29.75
N LEU A 787 20.01 10.53 28.87
CA LEU A 787 18.85 10.69 28.01
C LEU A 787 17.54 10.69 28.80
N LYS A 788 16.85 11.83 28.82
CA LYS A 788 15.57 12.05 29.52
C LYS A 788 14.45 12.33 28.52
N VAL A 789 13.29 11.69 28.68
CA VAL A 789 12.09 12.11 27.94
C VAL A 789 11.72 13.51 28.41
N VAL A 790 11.65 14.47 27.47
CA VAL A 790 11.19 15.84 27.76
C VAL A 790 9.66 15.85 27.75
N TYR A 791 9.06 15.30 26.68
CA TYR A 791 7.64 14.98 26.67
C TYR A 791 7.29 13.92 25.61
N ASP A 792 6.16 13.23 25.80
CA ASP A 792 5.46 12.47 24.77
C ASP A 792 4.00 12.94 24.73
N VAL A 793 3.41 13.12 23.56
CA VAL A 793 2.07 13.67 23.37
C VAL A 793 1.39 13.09 22.12
N ALA A 794 0.09 12.80 22.21
CA ALA A 794 -0.70 12.35 21.06
C ALA A 794 -1.41 13.53 20.37
N HIS A 795 -1.37 13.57 19.04
CA HIS A 795 -2.01 14.63 18.24
C HIS A 795 -3.25 14.21 17.44
N ASN A 796 -3.61 12.92 17.49
CA ASN A 796 -4.80 12.32 16.89
C ASN A 796 -5.50 11.54 18.01
N ILE A 797 -6.39 12.19 18.76
CA ILE A 797 -6.99 11.63 19.99
C ILE A 797 -8.23 12.41 20.44
N ALA A 798 -9.18 11.71 21.08
CA ALA A 798 -10.23 12.33 21.89
C ALA A 798 -9.93 12.11 23.38
N LYS A 799 -10.14 13.12 24.24
CA LYS A 799 -9.95 12.98 25.71
C LYS A 799 -11.09 13.66 26.48
N PHE A 800 -11.52 13.05 27.58
CA PHE A 800 -12.36 13.74 28.56
C PHE A 800 -11.50 14.63 29.45
N GLU A 801 -11.81 15.93 29.48
CA GLU A 801 -11.02 16.94 30.16
C GLU A 801 -11.93 17.97 30.85
N GLU A 802 -11.58 18.33 32.09
CA GLU A 802 -12.22 19.43 32.82
C GLU A 802 -11.85 20.77 32.16
N HIS A 803 -12.84 21.53 31.69
CA HIS A 803 -12.66 22.86 31.10
C HIS A 803 -13.76 23.81 31.57
N GLU A 804 -13.56 25.09 31.32
CA GLU A 804 -14.51 26.17 31.66
C GLU A 804 -15.37 26.48 30.43
N VAL A 805 -16.69 26.31 30.55
CA VAL A 805 -17.66 26.53 29.48
C VAL A 805 -18.74 27.46 30.02
N ASN A 806 -18.90 28.63 29.40
CA ASN A 806 -19.86 29.67 29.82
C ASN A 806 -19.73 30.09 31.30
N GLY A 807 -18.52 29.97 31.88
CA GLY A 807 -18.23 30.25 33.30
C GLY A 807 -18.42 29.06 34.25
N GLU A 808 -18.98 27.94 33.78
CA GLU A 808 -19.13 26.71 34.55
C GLU A 808 -17.97 25.74 34.30
N LYS A 809 -17.57 24.96 35.31
CA LYS A 809 -16.67 23.83 35.13
C LYS A 809 -17.44 22.63 34.59
N LYS A 810 -17.13 22.19 33.37
CA LYS A 810 -17.68 20.98 32.74
C LYS A 810 -16.58 20.01 32.37
N ASN A 811 -16.86 18.71 32.47
CA ASN A 811 -16.03 17.66 31.90
C ASN A 811 -16.49 17.44 30.44
N ILE A 812 -15.62 17.66 29.47
CA ILE A 812 -15.98 17.65 28.05
C ILE A 812 -15.05 16.71 27.25
N CYS A 813 -15.56 16.08 26.20
CA CYS A 813 -14.74 15.33 25.25
C CYS A 813 -14.10 16.30 24.26
N VAL A 814 -12.78 16.46 24.34
CA VAL A 814 -11.99 17.28 23.43
C VAL A 814 -11.39 16.39 22.34
N HIS A 815 -11.87 16.56 21.11
CA HIS A 815 -11.32 15.96 19.90
C HIS A 815 -10.14 16.79 19.39
N ARG A 816 -9.06 16.12 19.03
CA ARG A 816 -7.87 16.72 18.43
C ARG A 816 -7.38 15.85 17.27
N LYS A 817 -7.23 16.45 16.09
CA LYS A 817 -6.78 15.78 14.87
C LYS A 817 -5.72 16.61 14.17
N GLY A 818 -4.48 16.15 14.19
CA GLY A 818 -3.32 17.00 13.93
C GLY A 818 -3.30 18.22 14.87
N ALA A 819 -3.64 18.04 16.15
CA ALA A 819 -3.60 19.09 17.15
C ALA A 819 -3.16 18.53 18.51
N THR A 820 -2.38 19.30 19.26
CA THR A 820 -1.64 18.83 20.44
C THR A 820 -2.23 19.43 21.71
N ARG A 821 -2.24 18.69 22.82
CA ARG A 821 -2.62 19.26 24.12
C ARG A 821 -1.60 20.30 24.58
N ALA A 822 -2.06 21.40 25.15
CA ALA A 822 -1.29 22.59 25.53
C ALA A 822 -1.80 23.18 26.86
N PHE A 823 -1.82 22.36 27.91
CA PHE A 823 -2.32 22.76 29.23
C PHE A 823 -1.45 23.80 29.93
N TRP A 824 -2.11 24.72 30.66
CA TRP A 824 -1.48 25.80 31.41
C TRP A 824 -1.08 25.38 32.83
N LYS A 825 -0.25 26.21 33.49
CA LYS A 825 0.20 26.03 34.88
C LYS A 825 -0.96 25.64 35.83
N GLY A 826 -0.67 24.76 36.79
CA GLY A 826 -1.61 24.31 37.82
C GLY A 826 -2.48 23.10 37.43
N ARG A 827 -2.63 22.78 36.14
CA ARG A 827 -3.39 21.60 35.67
C ARG A 827 -2.84 20.29 36.27
N LYS A 828 -3.71 19.48 36.88
CA LYS A 828 -3.38 18.23 37.58
C LYS A 828 -2.72 17.18 36.68
N GLU A 829 -3.06 17.22 35.40
CA GLU A 829 -2.62 16.33 34.32
C GLU A 829 -1.17 16.64 33.87
N ILE A 830 -0.60 17.76 34.30
CA ILE A 830 0.80 18.10 34.02
C ILE A 830 1.71 17.43 35.08
N PRO A 831 2.86 16.85 34.70
CA PRO A 831 3.85 16.30 35.63
C PRO A 831 4.27 17.33 36.68
N LEU A 832 4.48 16.91 37.93
CA LEU A 832 4.65 17.80 39.09
C LEU A 832 5.71 18.90 38.89
N GLU A 833 6.84 18.54 38.28
CA GLU A 833 7.96 19.40 37.90
C GLU A 833 7.49 20.56 37.00
N TYR A 834 6.70 20.24 35.99
CA TYR A 834 6.21 21.16 34.96
C TYR A 834 4.90 21.83 35.35
N ARG A 835 4.14 21.29 36.31
CA ARG A 835 2.85 21.82 36.76
C ARG A 835 2.94 23.28 37.24
N SER A 836 4.12 23.68 37.73
CA SER A 836 4.43 25.05 38.14
C SER A 836 4.63 26.06 36.98
N ILE A 837 4.70 25.61 35.73
CA ILE A 837 4.95 26.44 34.53
C ILE A 837 3.90 26.23 33.42
N GLY A 838 3.45 25.00 33.19
CA GLY A 838 2.62 24.62 32.04
C GLY A 838 3.14 23.36 31.37
N GLN A 839 2.36 22.81 30.43
CA GLN A 839 2.71 21.58 29.73
C GLN A 839 3.71 21.87 28.59
N PRO A 840 4.72 21.01 28.35
CA PRO A 840 5.43 21.00 27.09
C PRO A 840 4.47 20.76 25.91
N VAL A 841 4.74 21.42 24.79
CA VAL A 841 4.07 21.19 23.51
C VAL A 841 5.16 21.00 22.45
N LEU A 842 5.03 19.94 21.66
CA LEU A 842 6.05 19.48 20.72
C LEU A 842 5.61 19.76 19.29
N ILE A 843 6.32 20.64 18.59
CA ILE A 843 6.02 20.99 17.20
C ILE A 843 7.16 20.45 16.30
N PRO A 844 7.03 19.22 15.76
CA PRO A 844 7.87 18.75 14.67
C PRO A 844 7.70 19.65 13.44
N GLY A 845 8.81 20.15 12.90
CA GLY A 845 8.80 20.83 11.61
C GLY A 845 8.83 19.84 10.45
N SER A 846 9.99 19.78 9.81
CA SER A 846 10.32 18.84 8.73
C SER A 846 11.81 18.55 8.81
N MET A 847 12.27 17.51 8.10
CA MET A 847 13.66 17.03 8.17
C MET A 847 14.76 18.07 7.92
N ASN A 848 14.45 19.23 7.33
CA ASN A 848 15.41 20.31 7.08
C ASN A 848 14.92 21.71 7.49
N THR A 849 13.96 21.79 8.42
CA THR A 849 13.49 23.04 9.04
C THR A 849 13.54 22.95 10.57
N SER A 850 13.33 24.08 11.24
CA SER A 850 13.16 24.17 12.69
C SER A 850 12.12 23.16 13.21
N SER A 851 12.37 22.55 14.36
CA SER A 851 11.32 22.06 15.26
C SER A 851 11.26 22.95 16.51
N TYR A 852 10.17 22.92 17.26
CA TYR A 852 9.99 23.79 18.42
C TYR A 852 9.47 23.07 19.66
N LEU A 853 9.93 23.55 20.81
CA LEU A 853 9.42 23.23 22.13
C LEU A 853 8.69 24.48 22.66
N LEU A 854 7.37 24.37 22.82
CA LEU A 854 6.53 25.43 23.36
C LEU A 854 6.01 25.07 24.76
N LEU A 855 5.42 26.05 25.44
CA LEU A 855 4.76 25.93 26.74
C LEU A 855 3.28 26.31 26.60
N GLY A 856 2.36 25.46 27.06
CA GLY A 856 0.93 25.76 27.15
C GLY A 856 0.65 26.95 28.08
N LEU A 857 -0.09 27.95 27.58
CA LEU A 857 -0.45 29.17 28.30
C LEU A 857 -1.94 29.18 28.70
N GLU A 858 -2.33 30.06 29.62
CA GLU A 858 -3.73 30.19 30.04
C GLU A 858 -4.67 30.60 28.90
N GLY A 859 -4.18 31.29 27.86
CA GLY A 859 -4.95 31.57 26.65
C GLY A 859 -5.30 30.32 25.84
N ALA A 860 -4.64 29.18 26.06
CA ALA A 860 -5.07 27.89 25.52
C ALA A 860 -6.42 27.43 26.10
N ARG A 861 -6.93 28.01 27.20
CA ARG A 861 -8.28 27.72 27.70
C ARG A 861 -9.34 27.97 26.63
N GLN A 862 -9.13 28.95 25.74
CA GLN A 862 -10.03 29.21 24.61
C GLN A 862 -10.14 28.01 23.65
N THR A 863 -9.04 27.29 23.41
CA THR A 863 -8.94 26.15 22.49
C THR A 863 -9.10 24.79 23.17
N PHE A 864 -9.76 24.74 24.34
CA PHE A 864 -9.83 23.55 25.19
C PHE A 864 -8.45 22.96 25.54
N GLY A 865 -7.49 23.85 25.82
CA GLY A 865 -6.11 23.49 26.12
C GLY A 865 -5.40 22.84 24.95
N SER A 866 -5.49 23.42 23.74
CA SER A 866 -4.96 22.80 22.50
C SER A 866 -4.14 23.76 21.63
N SER A 867 -3.20 23.22 20.86
CA SER A 867 -2.27 23.94 19.98
C SER A 867 -1.99 23.11 18.70
N CYS A 868 -1.15 23.60 17.80
CA CYS A 868 -0.72 22.90 16.57
C CYS A 868 0.03 21.58 16.86
N HIS A 869 0.22 20.72 15.84
CA HIS A 869 0.97 19.46 15.92
C HIS A 869 2.23 19.38 15.06
N GLY A 870 2.45 20.37 14.20
CA GLY A 870 3.63 20.43 13.35
C GLY A 870 3.56 21.61 12.39
N ALA A 871 4.26 21.53 11.26
CA ALA A 871 4.17 22.56 10.23
C ALA A 871 2.87 22.50 9.41
N GLY A 872 2.37 21.30 9.08
CA GLY A 872 1.27 21.11 8.13
C GLY A 872 1.70 21.33 6.66
N ARG A 873 1.05 20.65 5.70
CA ARG A 873 1.51 20.66 4.30
C ARG A 873 0.94 21.83 3.51
N VAL A 874 1.77 22.47 2.67
CA VAL A 874 1.32 23.40 1.61
C VAL A 874 1.45 22.80 0.22
N MET A 875 2.43 21.90 0.02
CA MET A 875 2.61 21.14 -1.21
C MET A 875 2.25 19.67 -1.01
N SER A 876 1.64 19.13 -2.05
CA SER A 876 1.40 17.71 -2.18
C SER A 876 2.71 16.90 -2.31
N ARG A 877 2.76 15.60 -1.94
CA ARG A 877 4.02 14.81 -1.96
C ARG A 877 4.70 14.77 -3.34
N HIS A 878 3.93 14.80 -4.44
CA HIS A 878 4.49 14.87 -5.80
C HIS A 878 4.96 16.26 -6.21
N GLU A 879 4.34 17.30 -5.66
CA GLU A 879 4.77 18.68 -5.88
C GLU A 879 6.11 18.91 -5.17
N ALA A 880 6.27 18.36 -3.97
CA ALA A 880 7.57 18.24 -3.31
C ALA A 880 8.59 17.47 -4.18
N LEU A 881 8.25 16.27 -4.70
CA LEU A 881 9.11 15.49 -5.62
C LEU A 881 9.46 16.20 -6.94
N ARG A 882 8.72 17.24 -7.33
CA ARG A 882 8.95 18.03 -8.55
C ARG A 882 9.74 19.31 -8.27
N THR A 883 9.60 19.89 -7.08
CA THR A 883 10.28 21.11 -6.65
C THR A 883 11.65 20.80 -6.01
N PHE A 884 11.80 19.63 -5.39
CA PHE A 884 13.00 19.24 -4.65
C PHE A 884 13.59 17.93 -5.18
N GLU A 885 14.89 17.95 -5.51
CA GLU A 885 15.63 16.76 -5.91
C GLU A 885 16.31 16.14 -4.69
N GLY A 886 16.02 14.87 -4.38
CA GLY A 886 16.46 14.23 -3.14
C GLY A 886 17.97 14.04 -2.99
N GLY A 887 18.72 13.96 -4.10
CA GLY A 887 20.18 13.90 -4.09
C GLY A 887 20.78 15.27 -3.74
N ALA A 888 20.39 16.31 -4.48
CA ALA A 888 20.76 17.70 -4.20
C ALA A 888 20.32 18.17 -2.81
N LEU A 889 19.14 17.77 -2.34
CA LEU A 889 18.62 18.09 -1.00
C LEU A 889 19.46 17.41 0.08
N LYS A 890 19.72 16.10 -0.04
CA LYS A 890 20.63 15.40 0.88
C LYS A 890 22.02 16.05 0.88
N LYS A 891 22.57 16.38 -0.29
CA LYS A 891 23.87 17.06 -0.42
C LYS A 891 23.87 18.44 0.24
N SER A 892 22.82 19.23 0.07
CA SER A 892 22.68 20.55 0.72
C SER A 892 22.52 20.45 2.25
N MET A 893 21.97 19.36 2.75
CA MET A 893 21.93 19.05 4.19
C MET A 893 23.31 18.62 4.70
N GLU A 894 24.01 17.73 3.99
CA GLU A 894 25.38 17.30 4.31
C GLU A 894 26.41 18.46 4.22
N GLU A 895 26.23 19.40 3.28
CA GLU A 895 26.99 20.66 3.17
C GLU A 895 26.74 21.62 4.34
N LYS A 896 25.59 21.52 5.00
CA LYS A 896 25.28 22.21 6.26
C LYS A 896 25.70 21.41 7.50
N GLY A 897 26.41 20.30 7.32
CA GLY A 897 26.87 19.42 8.40
C GLY A 897 25.81 18.46 8.95
N GLN A 898 24.65 18.32 8.30
CA GLN A 898 23.57 17.44 8.74
C GLN A 898 23.73 16.03 8.16
N ILE A 899 23.57 14.97 8.98
CA ILE A 899 23.68 13.58 8.54
C ILE A 899 22.30 12.98 8.26
N VAL A 900 22.02 12.59 7.02
CA VAL A 900 20.70 12.08 6.62
C VAL A 900 20.74 10.60 6.21
N ARG A 901 19.80 9.80 6.72
CA ARG A 901 19.51 8.42 6.31
C ARG A 901 18.02 8.25 6.01
N ALA A 902 17.73 7.43 5.01
CA ALA A 902 16.37 7.05 4.62
C ALA A 902 16.44 5.80 3.74
N PRO A 903 15.37 4.98 3.67
CA PRO A 903 15.31 3.85 2.75
C PRO A 903 15.30 4.28 1.27
N SER A 904 14.95 5.54 0.95
CA SER A 904 15.15 6.10 -0.38
C SER A 904 15.41 7.62 -0.35
N LEU A 905 16.20 8.11 -1.32
CA LEU A 905 16.36 9.55 -1.57
C LEU A 905 15.05 10.23 -2.02
N LYS A 906 14.05 9.45 -2.45
CA LYS A 906 12.78 9.97 -2.97
C LYS A 906 11.81 10.30 -1.82
N GLY A 907 11.78 9.48 -0.77
CA GLY A 907 11.08 9.80 0.47
C GLY A 907 11.62 11.05 1.18
N LEU A 908 12.92 11.37 1.01
CA LEU A 908 13.48 12.66 1.44
C LEU A 908 12.86 13.83 0.65
N ALA A 909 12.75 13.73 -0.67
CA ALA A 909 12.18 14.79 -1.51
C ALA A 909 10.66 15.00 -1.32
N GLU A 910 9.89 13.95 -1.00
CA GLU A 910 8.46 14.06 -0.63
C GLU A 910 8.22 14.86 0.65
N GLU A 911 9.23 14.89 1.51
CA GLU A 911 9.18 15.36 2.90
C GLU A 911 10.09 16.57 3.14
N ALA A 912 10.60 17.17 2.06
CA ALA A 912 11.36 18.41 2.05
C ALA A 912 10.57 19.57 2.67
N GLY A 913 11.21 20.40 3.49
CA GLY A 913 10.54 21.43 4.29
C GLY A 913 9.82 22.52 3.51
N GLY A 914 10.26 22.82 2.28
CA GLY A 914 9.51 23.71 1.38
C GLY A 914 8.17 23.14 0.89
N ALA A 915 7.85 21.88 1.21
CA ALA A 915 6.53 21.28 1.01
C ALA A 915 5.56 21.53 2.18
N TYR A 916 6.04 22.08 3.29
CA TYR A 916 5.30 22.38 4.51
C TYR A 916 5.09 23.89 4.66
N LYS A 917 4.16 24.32 5.52
CA LYS A 917 4.03 25.73 5.91
C LYS A 917 5.33 26.16 6.61
N ASN A 918 5.58 27.47 6.67
CA ASN A 918 6.66 27.96 7.50
C ASN A 918 6.34 27.67 8.98
N VAL A 919 7.04 26.71 9.57
CA VAL A 919 6.87 26.31 10.97
C VAL A 919 7.10 27.48 11.93
N ASP A 920 8.03 28.39 11.60
CA ASP A 920 8.29 29.60 12.37
C ASP A 920 7.06 30.56 12.38
N GLU A 921 6.25 30.59 11.31
CA GLU A 921 4.98 31.35 11.23
C GLU A 921 3.84 30.63 11.96
N VAL A 922 3.81 29.30 11.92
CA VAL A 922 2.85 28.46 12.64
C VAL A 922 3.01 28.63 14.16
N VAL A 923 4.23 28.53 14.70
CA VAL A 923 4.45 28.69 16.15
C VAL A 923 4.22 30.14 16.59
N LYS A 924 4.60 31.12 15.76
CA LYS A 924 4.29 32.53 16.03
C LYS A 924 2.77 32.78 16.08
N SER A 925 1.99 32.09 15.25
CA SER A 925 0.52 32.26 15.23
C SER A 925 -0.14 31.80 16.54
N VAL A 926 0.33 30.70 17.17
CA VAL A 926 -0.17 30.28 18.51
C VAL A 926 0.41 31.11 19.67
N GLU A 927 1.57 31.72 19.50
CA GLU A 927 2.15 32.64 20.48
C GLU A 927 1.44 34.00 20.49
N ASP A 928 1.21 34.58 19.30
CA ASP A 928 0.46 35.82 19.11
C ASP A 928 -1.00 35.71 19.60
N ALA A 929 -1.60 34.53 19.51
CA ALA A 929 -2.93 34.22 20.05
C ALA A 929 -2.93 33.87 21.56
N GLY A 930 -1.77 33.88 22.22
CA GLY A 930 -1.62 33.60 23.66
C GLY A 930 -1.86 32.14 24.07
N ILE A 931 -1.81 31.20 23.13
CA ILE A 931 -2.11 29.77 23.34
C ILE A 931 -0.84 29.00 23.76
N SER A 932 0.29 29.25 23.12
CA SER A 932 1.55 28.55 23.43
C SER A 932 2.75 29.47 23.21
N ARG A 933 3.63 29.55 24.21
CA ARG A 933 4.85 30.38 24.17
C ARG A 933 6.05 29.58 23.69
N ILE A 934 6.88 30.14 22.83
CA ILE A 934 8.13 29.54 22.38
C ILE A 934 9.11 29.49 23.55
N ILE A 935 9.65 28.29 23.85
CA ILE A 935 10.66 28.08 24.88
C ILE A 935 12.03 27.77 24.27
N ALA A 936 12.05 26.92 23.24
CA ALA A 936 13.24 26.64 22.47
C ALA A 936 12.94 26.38 20.99
N LYS A 937 13.88 26.81 20.14
CA LYS A 937 14.00 26.41 18.72
C LYS A 937 15.05 25.30 18.64
N MET A 938 14.73 24.24 17.92
CA MET A 938 15.64 23.13 17.65
C MET A 938 15.89 23.00 16.15
N SER A 939 17.14 22.74 15.76
CA SER A 939 17.51 22.52 14.36
C SER A 939 18.09 21.12 14.14
N PRO A 940 17.67 20.39 13.08
CA PRO A 940 18.21 19.07 12.78
C PRO A 940 19.72 19.08 12.54
N ILE A 941 20.42 18.09 13.10
CA ILE A 941 21.79 17.72 12.74
C ILE A 941 21.92 16.25 12.29
N GLY A 942 20.97 15.39 12.66
CA GLY A 942 20.89 14.02 12.16
C GLY A 942 19.44 13.64 11.88
N VAL A 943 19.16 13.01 10.74
CA VAL A 943 17.80 12.60 10.36
C VAL A 943 17.75 11.17 9.87
N ILE A 944 16.75 10.43 10.36
CA ILE A 944 16.30 9.15 9.83
C ILE A 944 14.87 9.33 9.34
N LYS A 945 14.64 9.17 8.04
CA LYS A 945 13.31 8.99 7.44
C LYS A 945 13.00 7.50 7.26
N GLY A 946 11.72 7.18 7.14
CA GLY A 946 11.21 5.86 6.77
C GLY A 946 10.24 5.91 5.60
#